data_AF-A0A7X0R5B9-F1
#
_entry.id   AF-A0A7X0R5B9-F1
#
_cell.length_a   1.000
_cell.length_b   1.000
_cell.length_c   1.000
_cell.angle_alpha   90.00
_cell.angle_beta   90.00
_cell.angle_gamma   90.00
#
_symmetry.space_group_name_H-M   'P 1'
#
loop_
_entity.id
_entity.type
_entity.pdbx_description
1 polymer ?
#
loop_
_entity_poly.entity_id
_entity_poly.type
_entity_poly.pdbx_seq_one_letter_code
_entity_poly.pdbx_strand_id
1 'polypeptide(L)'
;MKKNISINLQGIIFYIEEDGYEQLSRYLASIRTYFSNYEGHEEIVADIELRIAEIFSARLSPVKQVITQEDVQYLIGRMGNVTEFEIEEPVEEEIPNYSSTGAGAGAASAAYAVPGTKRLFRDINRKVISGVCAGIANYLNIDVVWIRLFFILFLVLGVLSAGISAMAAVILYIVLWIAMPESTELPDTTVKKLFRDPEDKKLGGVASGIAKYFGVDVAVVRILFLVSLFLGGFGLILYIVLWIAVPEAVTLTERMQMQGNPVTLAGIEQTLKDSLNMKDHNGEESPLAKIILLPIRLVSQIINWMGKALGPVLGFLVALIRVAAGLLLLLISVGLTAGLFSAFFASMGWLDSSSMVEMGPFNSSVWLNGFPRLGLVAGLIVGLIPLLFLILLAIGLLAKRFLMRPTVGWSLFGVWIFALIVMIASIVSFSGNFKRSGEITITKTVPAAGITTLDAYDMDVDYDNLYIDVREHNGQNIEIIQQIEAKGRTEEEAKQNARMISYRVVQLDSTLRFDDSFDFKEGASFRSQDLNIILRLPKDKPFRLTREFVYLLPNATFDKDYGYDKIVRNTWRAKGDMLECITCASDTLDTEEPGGDLNNDGSFGAAYIADKESVLNDPDSYGDNSRSFQVADFDRISIGGPYHVQIRQGNRHSVRVQGDNSEIKRMDVESRNGELEITSNRKAFNLFDDADPVLIMITVPDLKALELSGAIKADIIGINTDELVMELSGATEAAVQARANVIRADIAGASSTRFTGTADRFEVEAAGACSINAENLQAKHVVIEASGMTVASVFASNSLRADASGASNITYSGNPKSTQVDANGASKVKRK
;
A
#
# COMPACT_ATOMS: atom_id res chain seq x y z
N MET A 1 -72.14 1.75 16.07
CA MET A 1 -71.03 2.14 15.19
C MET A 1 -70.70 3.58 15.48
N LYS A 2 -69.46 3.88 15.87
CA LYS A 2 -68.99 5.26 16.04
C LYS A 2 -68.82 5.90 14.66
N LYS A 3 -69.06 7.21 14.54
CA LYS A 3 -68.82 7.93 13.28
C LYS A 3 -67.31 8.19 13.14
N ASN A 4 -66.82 8.07 11.90
CA ASN A 4 -65.44 8.40 11.56
C ASN A 4 -65.41 9.75 10.87
N ILE A 5 -64.49 10.61 11.30
CA ILE A 5 -64.27 11.96 10.78
C ILE A 5 -62.90 11.97 10.10
N SER A 6 -62.80 12.61 8.93
CA SER A 6 -61.52 12.83 8.27
C SER A 6 -60.90 14.14 8.74
N ILE A 7 -59.66 14.10 9.22
CA ILE A 7 -58.87 15.29 9.57
C ILE A 7 -57.62 15.36 8.70
N ASN A 8 -57.21 16.58 8.34
CA ASN A 8 -55.98 16.85 7.62
C ASN A 8 -54.96 17.46 8.60
N LEU A 9 -53.81 16.83 8.75
CA LEU A 9 -52.68 17.30 9.54
C LEU A 9 -51.48 17.46 8.59
N GLN A 10 -51.11 18.71 8.28
CA GLN A 10 -50.00 19.04 7.37
C GLN A 10 -49.98 18.27 6.03
N GLY A 11 -51.16 18.08 5.42
CA GLY A 11 -51.32 17.42 4.13
C GLY A 11 -51.55 15.91 4.20
N ILE A 12 -51.54 15.31 5.38
CA ILE A 12 -51.81 13.89 5.59
C ILE A 12 -53.25 13.72 6.13
N ILE A 13 -54.03 12.86 5.48
CA ILE A 13 -55.43 12.59 5.85
C ILE A 13 -55.51 11.40 6.79
N PHE A 14 -56.10 11.61 7.97
CA PHE A 14 -56.37 10.58 8.96
C PHE A 14 -57.89 10.40 9.16
N TYR A 15 -58.32 9.15 9.39
CA TYR A 15 -59.68 8.85 9.83
C TYR A 15 -59.68 8.62 11.34
N ILE A 16 -60.47 9.39 12.07
CA ILE A 16 -60.52 9.39 13.53
C ILE A 16 -61.96 9.18 14.01
N GLU A 17 -62.12 8.47 15.12
CA GLU A 17 -63.44 8.32 15.76
C GLU A 17 -63.95 9.68 16.27
N GLU A 18 -65.28 9.89 16.27
CA GLU A 18 -65.94 11.16 16.66
C GLU A 18 -65.50 11.69 18.04
N ASP A 19 -65.35 10.81 19.02
CA ASP A 19 -64.87 11.11 20.38
C ASP A 19 -63.38 11.47 20.41
N GLY A 20 -62.54 10.79 19.62
CA GLY A 20 -61.14 11.13 19.43
C GLY A 20 -60.95 12.48 18.72
N TYR A 21 -61.79 12.77 17.71
CA TYR A 21 -61.75 14.04 16.96
C TYR A 21 -62.04 15.23 17.87
N GLU A 22 -63.08 15.14 18.71
CA GLU A 22 -63.44 16.23 19.61
C GLU A 22 -62.31 16.53 20.61
N GLN A 23 -61.68 15.48 21.15
CA GLN A 23 -60.55 15.63 22.07
C GLN A 23 -59.31 16.23 21.39
N LEU A 24 -58.96 15.75 20.19
CA LEU A 24 -57.85 16.28 19.41
C LEU A 24 -58.08 17.73 18.97
N SER A 25 -59.31 18.07 18.56
CA SER A 25 -59.66 19.43 18.13
C SER A 25 -59.53 20.43 19.28
N ARG A 26 -59.92 20.05 20.50
CA ARG A 26 -59.73 20.89 21.70
C ARG A 26 -58.24 21.08 22.01
N TYR A 27 -57.45 20.03 21.88
CA TYR A 27 -56.01 20.06 22.11
C TYR A 27 -55.26 20.94 21.08
N LEU A 28 -55.57 20.81 19.80
CA LEU A 28 -54.99 21.67 18.76
C LEU A 28 -55.40 23.14 18.94
N ALA A 29 -56.64 23.40 19.37
CA ALA A 29 -57.10 24.75 19.66
C ALA A 29 -56.35 25.40 20.83
N SER A 30 -56.04 24.66 21.91
CA SER A 30 -55.24 25.19 23.02
C SER A 30 -53.80 25.50 22.61
N ILE A 31 -53.17 24.63 21.80
CA ILE A 31 -51.83 24.85 21.24
C ILE A 31 -51.80 26.13 20.38
N ARG A 32 -52.73 26.27 19.43
CA ARG A 32 -52.81 27.46 18.56
C ARG A 32 -53.00 28.75 19.36
N THR A 33 -53.85 28.70 20.38
CA THR A 33 -54.12 29.87 21.23
C THR A 33 -52.88 30.29 22.00
N TYR A 34 -52.16 29.34 22.59
CA TYR A 34 -50.96 29.61 23.37
C TYR A 34 -49.81 30.15 22.51
N PHE A 35 -49.52 29.52 21.37
CA PHE A 35 -48.41 29.96 20.51
C PHE A 35 -48.73 31.22 19.68
N SER A 36 -49.98 31.69 19.62
CA SER A 36 -50.40 32.85 18.81
C SER A 36 -49.60 34.14 19.09
N ASN A 37 -49.05 34.28 20.30
CA ASN A 37 -48.27 35.44 20.72
C ASN A 37 -46.78 35.38 20.32
N TYR A 38 -46.30 34.27 19.76
CA TYR A 38 -44.92 34.12 19.32
C TYR A 38 -44.74 34.52 17.85
N GLU A 39 -43.61 35.15 17.53
CA GLU A 39 -43.23 35.46 16.15
C GLU A 39 -42.95 34.15 15.38
N GLY A 40 -43.63 33.93 14.25
CA GLY A 40 -43.53 32.67 13.50
C GLY A 40 -44.47 31.54 13.97
N HIS A 41 -45.51 31.84 14.76
CA HIS A 41 -46.44 30.83 15.32
C HIS A 41 -47.06 29.86 14.31
N GLU A 42 -47.33 30.28 13.06
CA GLU A 42 -47.86 29.39 12.02
C GLU A 42 -46.89 28.24 11.71
N GLU A 43 -45.57 28.49 11.73
CA GLU A 43 -44.53 27.47 11.52
C GLU A 43 -44.41 26.55 12.74
N ILE A 44 -44.50 27.11 13.94
CA ILE A 44 -44.46 26.35 15.20
C ILE A 44 -45.65 25.39 15.29
N VAL A 45 -46.86 25.86 14.98
CA VAL A 45 -48.06 25.04 14.95
C VAL A 45 -47.96 23.98 13.85
N ALA A 46 -47.44 24.33 12.68
CA ALA A 46 -47.23 23.37 11.59
C ALA A 46 -46.25 22.25 11.98
N ASP A 47 -45.13 22.56 12.64
CA ASP A 47 -44.17 21.58 13.14
C ASP A 47 -44.80 20.65 14.20
N ILE A 48 -45.63 21.20 15.09
CA ILE A 48 -46.36 20.41 16.08
C ILE A 48 -47.37 19.48 15.40
N GLU A 49 -48.14 19.97 14.42
CA GLU A 49 -49.07 19.17 13.64
C GLU A 49 -48.38 18.06 12.83
N LEU A 50 -47.18 18.33 12.29
CA LEU A 50 -46.36 17.34 11.61
C LEU A 50 -45.94 16.22 12.59
N ARG A 51 -45.49 16.59 13.80
CA ARG A 51 -45.14 15.61 14.84
C ARG A 51 -46.35 14.78 15.28
N ILE A 52 -47.52 15.39 15.38
CA ILE A 52 -48.78 14.69 15.66
C ILE A 52 -49.09 13.68 14.54
N ALA A 53 -48.91 14.07 13.28
CA ALA A 53 -49.10 13.18 12.13
C ALA A 53 -48.11 11.99 12.13
N GLU A 54 -46.85 12.20 12.52
CA GLU A 54 -45.87 11.12 12.70
C GLU A 54 -46.32 10.11 13.76
N ILE A 55 -46.77 10.59 14.92
CA ILE A 55 -47.23 9.73 16.03
C ILE A 55 -48.46 8.91 15.62
N PHE A 56 -49.42 9.52 14.93
CA PHE A 56 -50.59 8.80 14.42
C PHE A 56 -50.22 7.80 13.34
N SER A 57 -49.31 8.14 12.43
CA SER A 57 -48.85 7.21 11.38
C SER A 57 -48.21 5.95 11.97
N ALA A 58 -47.44 6.08 13.07
CA ALA A 58 -46.85 4.94 13.77
C ALA A 58 -47.88 4.03 14.49
N ARG A 59 -49.12 4.48 14.67
CA ARG A 59 -50.21 3.71 15.27
C ARG A 59 -51.12 3.02 14.24
N LEU A 60 -50.97 3.38 12.96
CA LEU A 60 -51.69 2.75 11.87
C LEU A 60 -50.94 1.52 11.36
N SER A 61 -51.68 0.48 11.01
CA SER A 61 -51.16 -0.75 10.40
C SER A 61 -52.11 -1.20 9.30
N PRO A 62 -51.74 -2.19 8.45
CA PRO A 62 -52.65 -2.73 7.44
C PRO A 62 -53.99 -3.21 8.03
N VAL A 63 -54.02 -3.54 9.32
CA VAL A 63 -55.19 -4.03 10.07
C VAL A 63 -55.91 -2.91 10.85
N LYS A 64 -55.19 -1.87 11.30
CA LYS A 64 -55.75 -0.73 12.05
C LYS A 64 -55.63 0.55 11.22
N GLN A 65 -56.74 0.99 10.62
CA GLN A 65 -56.79 2.17 9.74
C GLN A 65 -57.48 3.41 10.36
N VAL A 66 -57.98 3.30 11.59
CA VAL A 66 -58.73 4.37 12.28
C VAL A 66 -58.06 4.70 13.61
N ILE A 67 -57.91 5.99 13.89
CA ILE A 67 -57.38 6.53 15.16
C ILE A 67 -58.50 6.53 16.21
N THR A 68 -58.27 5.91 17.35
CA THR A 68 -59.24 5.84 18.46
C THR A 68 -58.98 6.90 19.52
N GLN A 69 -59.92 7.10 20.44
CA GLN A 69 -59.74 8.02 21.57
C GLN A 69 -58.50 7.69 22.43
N GLU A 70 -58.18 6.40 22.60
CA GLU A 70 -56.98 5.95 23.34
C GLU A 70 -55.68 6.40 22.65
N ASP A 71 -55.64 6.42 21.31
CA ASP A 71 -54.48 6.89 20.56
C ASP A 71 -54.27 8.41 20.74
N VAL A 72 -55.36 9.18 20.86
CA VAL A 72 -55.31 10.63 21.14
C VAL A 72 -54.83 10.89 22.57
N GLN A 73 -55.28 10.11 23.54
CA GLN A 73 -54.78 10.22 24.92
C GLN A 73 -53.29 9.86 25.02
N TYR A 74 -52.86 8.82 24.31
CA TYR A 74 -51.45 8.46 24.21
C TYR A 74 -50.61 9.60 23.59
N LEU A 75 -51.14 10.25 22.55
CA LEU A 75 -50.49 11.41 21.94
C LEU A 75 -50.31 12.57 22.93
N ILE A 76 -51.38 12.94 23.64
CA ILE A 76 -51.33 14.02 24.64
C ILE A 76 -50.34 13.66 25.76
N GLY A 77 -50.29 12.40 26.21
CA GLY A 77 -49.33 11.95 27.20
C GLY A 77 -47.86 11.98 26.75
N ARG A 78 -47.59 11.96 25.43
CA ARG A 78 -46.23 12.06 24.88
C ARG A 78 -45.82 13.49 24.57
N MET A 79 -46.77 14.32 24.16
CA MET A 79 -46.52 15.72 23.77
C MET A 79 -46.60 16.68 24.97
N GLY A 80 -47.35 16.34 26.02
CA GLY A 80 -47.68 17.21 27.15
C GLY A 80 -48.96 18.02 26.93
N ASN A 81 -49.40 18.76 27.95
CA ASN A 81 -50.57 19.65 27.85
C ASN A 81 -50.17 21.12 28.08
N VAL A 82 -50.77 22.01 27.31
CA VAL A 82 -50.49 23.45 27.32
C VAL A 82 -50.90 24.11 28.64
N THR A 83 -51.94 23.59 29.29
CA THR A 83 -52.46 24.12 30.56
C THR A 83 -51.56 23.82 31.77
N GLU A 84 -50.58 22.93 31.64
CA GLU A 84 -49.57 22.71 32.69
C GLU A 84 -48.51 23.81 32.73
N PHE A 85 -48.37 24.61 31.65
CA PHE A 85 -47.38 25.69 31.57
C PHE A 85 -47.85 27.02 32.18
N GLU A 86 -49.16 27.19 32.43
CA GLU A 86 -49.72 28.43 33.03
C GLU A 86 -49.46 28.54 34.54
N ILE A 87 -48.94 27.49 35.19
CA ILE A 87 -48.72 27.46 36.65
C ILE A 87 -47.23 27.28 36.95
N GLU A 88 -46.42 28.30 36.70
CA GLU A 88 -45.11 28.44 37.35
C GLU A 88 -44.60 29.88 37.22
N GLU A 89 -44.80 30.67 38.29
CA GLU A 89 -43.99 31.89 38.53
C GLU A 89 -42.55 31.47 38.85
N PRO A 90 -41.54 32.26 38.44
CA PRO A 90 -40.15 31.87 38.60
C PRO A 90 -39.71 32.00 40.07
N VAL A 91 -39.40 30.88 40.71
CA VAL A 91 -38.54 30.86 41.89
C VAL A 91 -37.11 30.65 41.40
N GLU A 92 -36.23 31.60 41.73
CA GLU A 92 -34.78 31.46 41.60
C GLU A 92 -34.31 30.30 42.50
N GLU A 93 -33.80 29.21 41.92
CA GLU A 93 -32.94 28.28 42.64
C GLU A 93 -31.74 27.83 41.78
N GLU A 94 -30.61 27.72 42.48
CA GLU A 94 -29.25 27.53 42.02
C GLU A 94 -29.05 26.23 41.22
N ILE A 95 -28.24 26.30 40.16
CA ILE A 95 -27.87 25.15 39.33
C ILE A 95 -26.83 24.30 40.08
N PRO A 96 -27.10 23.02 40.44
CA PRO A 96 -26.06 22.12 40.89
C PRO A 96 -25.33 21.52 39.69
N ASN A 97 -24.01 21.62 39.71
CA ASN A 97 -23.10 20.89 38.84
C ASN A 97 -23.35 19.37 38.92
N TYR A 98 -23.74 18.75 37.81
CA TYR A 98 -23.65 17.29 37.65
C TYR A 98 -22.41 16.93 36.85
N SER A 99 -21.37 16.57 37.60
CA SER A 99 -20.28 15.72 37.15
C SER A 99 -20.80 14.37 36.68
N SER A 100 -20.34 13.92 35.52
CA SER A 100 -20.57 12.58 35.01
C SER A 100 -19.78 11.54 35.81
N THR A 101 -20.47 10.74 36.62
CA THR A 101 -20.00 9.43 37.10
C THR A 101 -21.12 8.41 36.95
N GLY A 102 -20.79 7.24 36.43
CA GLY A 102 -21.74 6.30 35.86
C GLY A 102 -22.48 5.37 36.84
N ALA A 103 -23.33 4.57 36.20
CA ALA A 103 -23.98 3.33 36.61
C ALA A 103 -25.23 3.40 37.52
N GLY A 104 -26.34 2.82 37.01
CA GLY A 104 -27.22 1.98 37.83
C GLY A 104 -28.70 2.38 37.96
N ALA A 105 -29.51 1.85 37.03
CA ALA A 105 -30.88 1.31 37.22
C ALA A 105 -32.07 2.21 37.62
N GLY A 106 -33.16 2.07 36.86
CA GLY A 106 -34.51 2.53 37.21
C GLY A 106 -35.49 2.55 36.04
N ALA A 107 -35.72 1.42 35.39
CA ALA A 107 -36.72 1.27 34.33
C ALA A 107 -38.12 1.06 34.92
N ALA A 108 -39.11 1.84 34.45
CA ALA A 108 -40.53 1.54 34.60
C ALA A 108 -41.17 1.37 33.21
N SER A 109 -41.42 0.10 32.88
CA SER A 109 -42.44 -0.44 31.98
C SER A 109 -42.65 0.16 30.57
N ALA A 110 -42.06 -0.52 29.58
CA ALA A 110 -42.72 -0.73 28.29
C ALA A 110 -42.54 -2.19 27.86
N ALA A 111 -43.68 -2.82 27.61
CA ALA A 111 -43.95 -4.19 27.14
C ALA A 111 -42.78 -5.09 26.71
N TYR A 112 -42.71 -6.28 27.33
CA TYR A 112 -41.86 -7.41 26.97
C TYR A 112 -42.02 -7.80 25.49
N ALA A 113 -41.06 -7.40 24.66
CA ALA A 113 -40.69 -8.16 23.47
C ALA A 113 -39.53 -9.09 23.85
N VAL A 114 -39.73 -10.39 23.63
CA VAL A 114 -38.72 -11.45 23.81
C VAL A 114 -37.41 -11.03 23.14
N PRO A 115 -36.22 -11.22 23.76
CA PRO A 115 -34.94 -10.90 23.13
C PRO A 115 -34.65 -11.91 22.02
N GLY A 116 -35.23 -11.69 20.86
CA GLY A 116 -34.75 -12.27 19.61
C GLY A 116 -33.38 -11.68 19.30
N THR A 117 -32.47 -12.49 18.80
CA THR A 117 -31.19 -12.04 18.24
C THR A 117 -31.44 -10.81 17.35
N LYS A 118 -30.88 -9.64 17.69
CA LYS A 118 -30.97 -8.47 16.81
C LYS A 118 -30.38 -8.88 15.46
N ARG A 119 -31.20 -8.90 14.41
CA ARG A 119 -30.76 -9.21 13.05
C ARG A 119 -30.52 -7.90 12.32
N LEU A 120 -29.49 -7.87 11.51
CA LEU A 120 -29.13 -6.71 10.71
C LEU A 120 -30.02 -6.66 9.46
N PHE A 121 -30.83 -5.61 9.33
CA PHE A 121 -31.72 -5.37 8.18
C PHE A 121 -31.35 -4.06 7.50
N ARG A 122 -31.64 -3.93 6.20
CA ARG A 122 -31.57 -2.63 5.52
C ARG A 122 -32.89 -1.87 5.69
N ASP A 123 -32.77 -0.61 6.10
CA ASP A 123 -33.91 0.27 6.38
C ASP A 123 -34.35 0.96 5.08
N ILE A 124 -35.55 0.60 4.60
CA ILE A 124 -36.10 1.14 3.34
C ILE A 124 -36.72 2.52 3.53
N ASN A 125 -37.24 2.84 4.71
CA ASN A 125 -37.91 4.12 4.96
C ASN A 125 -36.90 5.27 5.04
N ARG A 126 -35.68 5.01 5.52
CA ARG A 126 -34.61 6.01 5.68
C ARG A 126 -33.47 5.88 4.66
N LYS A 127 -33.74 5.28 3.50
CA LYS A 127 -32.73 5.04 2.45
C LYS A 127 -32.37 6.32 1.69
N VAL A 128 -31.08 6.50 1.41
CA VAL A 128 -30.58 7.44 0.39
C VAL A 128 -30.31 6.71 -0.92
N ILE A 129 -29.62 5.56 -0.84
CA ILE A 129 -29.32 4.69 -1.99
C ILE A 129 -30.08 3.37 -1.84
N SER A 130 -29.62 2.49 -0.93
CA SER A 130 -30.17 1.13 -0.77
C SER A 130 -30.64 0.79 0.65
N GLY A 131 -30.48 1.70 1.62
CA GLY A 131 -30.89 1.50 3.01
C GLY A 131 -29.86 0.83 3.90
N VAL A 132 -28.68 0.47 3.36
CA VAL A 132 -27.59 -0.22 4.08
C VAL A 132 -27.09 0.61 5.28
N CYS A 133 -26.73 1.88 5.05
CA CYS A 133 -26.25 2.75 6.13
C CYS A 133 -27.29 2.95 7.23
N ALA A 134 -28.56 3.12 6.86
CA ALA A 134 -29.66 3.32 7.81
C ALA A 134 -29.95 2.05 8.61
N GLY A 135 -29.81 0.87 7.98
CA GLY A 135 -29.88 -0.43 8.64
C GLY A 135 -28.79 -0.66 9.69
N ILE A 136 -27.53 -0.39 9.31
CA ILE A 136 -26.37 -0.49 10.22
C ILE A 136 -26.51 0.51 11.38
N ALA A 137 -26.95 1.73 11.10
CA ALA A 137 -27.19 2.76 12.10
C ALA A 137 -28.26 2.36 13.12
N ASN A 138 -29.38 1.77 12.65
CA ASN A 138 -30.43 1.26 13.53
C ASN A 138 -29.93 0.09 14.40
N TYR A 139 -29.15 -0.83 13.82
CA TYR A 139 -28.57 -1.96 14.53
C TYR A 139 -27.60 -1.52 15.64
N LEU A 140 -26.72 -0.56 15.34
CA LEU A 140 -25.74 0.00 16.28
C LEU A 140 -26.31 1.05 17.23
N ASN A 141 -27.55 1.51 17.01
CA ASN A 141 -28.18 2.61 17.74
C ASN A 141 -27.35 3.92 17.69
N ILE A 142 -26.85 4.27 16.50
CA ILE A 142 -26.05 5.47 16.20
C ILE A 142 -26.76 6.27 15.09
N ASP A 143 -26.50 7.58 14.96
CA ASP A 143 -26.97 8.36 13.82
C ASP A 143 -26.40 7.82 12.49
N VAL A 144 -27.29 7.70 11.49
CA VAL A 144 -26.98 7.29 10.11
C VAL A 144 -25.91 8.14 9.43
N VAL A 145 -25.77 9.42 9.79
CA VAL A 145 -24.79 10.33 9.21
C VAL A 145 -23.36 9.85 9.45
N TRP A 146 -23.07 9.27 10.63
CA TRP A 146 -21.73 8.73 10.94
C TRP A 146 -21.39 7.53 10.06
N ILE A 147 -22.36 6.65 9.82
CA ILE A 147 -22.16 5.49 8.93
C ILE A 147 -21.97 5.95 7.48
N ARG A 148 -22.70 6.98 7.03
CA ARG A 148 -22.49 7.57 5.70
C ARG A 148 -21.10 8.19 5.58
N LEU A 149 -20.68 8.94 6.59
CA LEU A 149 -19.38 9.59 6.62
C LEU A 149 -18.23 8.59 6.59
N PHE A 150 -18.36 7.46 7.31
CA PHE A 150 -17.41 6.37 7.24
C PHE A 150 -17.22 5.86 5.80
N PHE A 151 -18.30 5.54 5.08
CA PHE A 151 -18.19 5.06 3.69
C PHE A 151 -17.63 6.12 2.74
N ILE A 152 -18.03 7.39 2.89
CA ILE A 152 -17.50 8.49 2.06
C ILE A 152 -16.02 8.71 2.35
N LEU A 153 -15.63 8.70 3.61
CA LEU A 153 -14.25 8.90 4.02
C LEU A 153 -13.36 7.74 3.55
N PHE A 154 -13.83 6.50 3.71
CA PHE A 154 -13.14 5.30 3.22
C PHE A 154 -12.96 5.32 1.70
N LEU A 155 -13.97 5.79 0.96
CA LEU A 155 -13.87 6.02 -0.49
C LEU A 155 -12.83 7.11 -0.82
N VAL A 156 -12.89 8.27 -0.17
CA VAL A 156 -12.05 9.43 -0.46
C VAL A 156 -10.57 9.19 -0.11
N LEU A 157 -10.28 8.61 1.07
CA LEU A 157 -8.92 8.22 1.45
C LEU A 157 -8.36 7.18 0.48
N GLY A 158 -9.19 6.27 -0.01
CA GLY A 158 -8.72 5.24 -0.92
C GLY A 158 -8.41 5.71 -2.34
N VAL A 159 -8.97 6.84 -2.76
CA VAL A 159 -8.58 7.51 -4.02
C VAL A 159 -7.20 8.17 -3.87
N LEU A 160 -6.87 8.68 -2.68
CA LEU A 160 -5.58 9.34 -2.41
C LEU A 160 -4.42 8.33 -2.30
N SER A 161 -4.69 7.10 -1.87
CA SER A 161 -3.69 6.02 -1.72
C SER A 161 -3.55 5.11 -2.95
N ALA A 162 -3.59 5.67 -4.17
CA ALA A 162 -3.46 4.93 -5.44
C ALA A 162 -4.56 3.87 -5.73
N GLY A 163 -5.80 4.11 -5.29
CA GLY A 163 -7.02 3.54 -5.90
C GLY A 163 -7.48 2.16 -5.44
N ILE A 164 -6.65 1.37 -4.75
CA ILE A 164 -7.00 -0.01 -4.34
C ILE A 164 -8.14 -0.01 -3.31
N SER A 165 -8.14 0.93 -2.36
CA SER A 165 -9.13 0.99 -1.27
C SER A 165 -10.45 1.67 -1.65
N ALA A 166 -10.48 2.50 -2.70
CA ALA A 166 -11.74 3.05 -3.22
C ALA A 166 -12.62 1.96 -3.84
N MET A 167 -12.01 1.01 -4.55
CA MET A 167 -12.71 -0.16 -5.08
C MET A 167 -13.21 -1.07 -3.95
N ALA A 168 -12.40 -1.26 -2.90
CA ALA A 168 -12.78 -2.04 -1.73
C ALA A 168 -13.98 -1.45 -0.98
N ALA A 169 -14.07 -0.12 -0.85
CA ALA A 169 -15.22 0.56 -0.24
C ALA A 169 -16.52 0.30 -1.00
N VAL A 170 -16.46 0.36 -2.34
CA VAL A 170 -17.61 0.10 -3.22
C VAL A 170 -18.00 -1.37 -3.16
N ILE A 171 -17.03 -2.29 -3.23
CA ILE A 171 -17.27 -3.73 -3.13
C ILE A 171 -17.90 -4.06 -1.78
N LEU A 172 -17.36 -3.54 -0.68
CA LEU A 172 -17.91 -3.74 0.67
C LEU A 172 -19.37 -3.27 0.76
N TYR A 173 -19.67 -2.09 0.23
CA TYR A 173 -21.03 -1.57 0.22
C TYR A 173 -21.99 -2.46 -0.59
N ILE A 174 -21.55 -2.96 -1.76
CA ILE A 174 -22.33 -3.86 -2.61
C ILE A 174 -22.55 -5.21 -1.91
N VAL A 175 -21.52 -5.78 -1.29
CA VAL A 175 -21.62 -7.02 -0.52
C VAL A 175 -22.63 -6.88 0.61
N LEU A 176 -22.58 -5.77 1.37
CA LEU A 176 -23.55 -5.49 2.42
C LEU A 176 -24.96 -5.28 1.88
N TRP A 177 -25.10 -4.64 0.71
CA TRP A 177 -26.40 -4.47 0.07
C TRP A 177 -27.03 -5.82 -0.32
N ILE A 178 -26.24 -6.77 -0.83
CA ILE A 178 -26.71 -8.11 -1.20
C ILE A 178 -26.99 -8.95 0.06
N ALA A 179 -26.15 -8.87 1.08
CA ALA A 179 -26.24 -9.68 2.29
C ALA A 179 -27.37 -9.26 3.24
N MET A 180 -27.74 -7.97 3.26
CA MET A 180 -28.74 -7.44 4.21
C MET A 180 -30.18 -7.52 3.65
N PRO A 181 -31.11 -8.23 4.32
CA PRO A 181 -32.52 -8.30 3.93
C PRO A 181 -33.28 -6.99 4.19
N GLU A 182 -34.32 -6.71 3.40
CA GLU A 182 -35.17 -5.50 3.50
C GLU A 182 -36.06 -5.51 4.73
N SER A 183 -36.22 -4.34 5.37
CA SER A 183 -37.27 -4.11 6.36
C SER A 183 -37.83 -2.69 6.27
N THR A 184 -39.15 -2.57 6.40
CA THR A 184 -39.91 -1.32 6.49
C THR A 184 -40.44 -1.06 7.91
N GLU A 185 -40.22 -1.98 8.85
CA GLU A 185 -40.78 -1.96 10.20
C GLU A 185 -39.68 -1.86 11.28
N LEU A 186 -38.68 -1.01 11.04
CA LEU A 186 -37.63 -0.78 12.04
C LEU A 186 -38.05 0.31 13.03
N PRO A 187 -37.87 0.10 14.34
CA PRO A 187 -38.24 1.09 15.35
C PRO A 187 -37.39 2.36 15.20
N ASP A 188 -37.98 3.51 15.54
CA ASP A 188 -37.27 4.78 15.57
C ASP A 188 -36.27 4.81 16.73
N THR A 189 -35.07 5.30 16.43
CA THR A 189 -34.01 5.47 17.41
C THR A 189 -34.15 6.84 18.08
N THR A 190 -34.03 6.89 19.40
CA THR A 190 -34.06 8.15 20.19
C THR A 190 -32.68 8.81 20.26
N VAL A 191 -31.85 8.63 19.23
CA VAL A 191 -30.45 9.03 19.22
C VAL A 191 -30.36 10.51 18.81
N LYS A 192 -29.48 11.26 19.47
CA LYS A 192 -29.14 12.63 19.09
C LYS A 192 -28.71 12.66 17.63
N LYS A 193 -29.26 13.58 16.84
CA LYS A 193 -28.97 13.64 15.39
C LYS A 193 -28.02 14.78 15.05
N LEU A 194 -27.10 14.54 14.13
CA LEU A 194 -26.17 15.56 13.64
C LEU A 194 -26.84 16.38 12.53
N PHE A 195 -27.02 17.67 12.78
CA PHE A 195 -27.47 18.64 11.80
C PHE A 195 -26.45 19.76 11.66
N ARG A 196 -26.47 20.45 10.52
CA ARG A 196 -25.75 21.72 10.36
C ARG A 196 -26.67 22.87 10.76
N ASP A 197 -26.12 23.76 11.57
CA ASP A 197 -26.88 24.82 12.23
C ASP A 197 -26.90 26.11 11.37
N PRO A 198 -28.07 26.60 10.95
CA PRO A 198 -28.17 27.77 10.08
C PRO A 198 -28.06 29.11 10.82
N GLU A 199 -28.25 29.14 12.15
CA GLU A 199 -28.29 30.39 12.94
C GLU A 199 -26.89 30.96 13.21
N ASP A 200 -25.93 30.13 13.69
CA ASP A 200 -24.53 30.53 13.89
C ASP A 200 -23.61 30.02 12.76
N LYS A 201 -24.07 30.11 11.50
CA LYS A 201 -23.27 29.72 10.34
C LYS A 201 -22.29 30.83 9.92
N LYS A 202 -21.00 30.46 9.80
CA LYS A 202 -19.99 31.28 9.08
C LYS A 202 -19.74 30.74 7.66
N LEU A 203 -19.55 29.43 7.57
CA LEU A 203 -19.55 28.66 6.32
C LEU A 203 -20.48 27.46 6.55
N GLY A 204 -21.51 27.26 5.73
CA GLY A 204 -22.32 26.02 5.69
C GLY A 204 -22.94 25.47 7.00
N GLY A 205 -22.78 26.09 8.17
CA GLY A 205 -23.33 25.64 9.45
C GLY A 205 -22.66 24.41 10.08
N VAL A 206 -21.63 23.82 9.45
CA VAL A 206 -21.04 22.53 9.87
C VAL A 206 -20.36 22.63 11.24
N ALA A 207 -19.51 23.64 11.44
CA ALA A 207 -18.79 23.79 12.71
C ALA A 207 -19.72 24.08 13.89
N SER A 208 -20.77 24.89 13.69
CA SER A 208 -21.78 25.16 14.71
C SER A 208 -22.63 23.91 15.01
N GLY A 209 -23.01 23.17 13.97
CA GLY A 209 -23.72 21.90 14.11
C GLY A 209 -22.95 20.86 14.92
N ILE A 210 -21.66 20.66 14.62
CA ILE A 210 -20.78 19.76 15.37
C ILE A 210 -20.63 20.23 16.82
N ALA A 211 -20.45 21.53 17.03
CA ALA A 211 -20.32 22.10 18.36
C ALA A 211 -21.57 21.86 19.24
N LYS A 212 -22.78 22.14 18.72
CA LYS A 212 -24.06 21.85 19.39
C LYS A 212 -24.29 20.34 19.59
N TYR A 213 -23.83 19.51 18.65
CA TYR A 213 -23.93 18.05 18.77
C TYR A 213 -23.06 17.50 19.91
N PHE A 214 -21.81 17.98 20.05
CA PHE A 214 -20.89 17.51 21.09
C PHE A 214 -20.97 18.32 22.40
N GLY A 215 -21.73 19.42 22.44
CA GLY A 215 -21.80 20.29 23.61
C GLY A 215 -20.50 21.05 23.88
N VAL A 216 -19.73 21.35 22.83
CA VAL A 216 -18.44 22.07 22.90
C VAL A 216 -18.56 23.47 22.30
N ASP A 217 -17.65 24.36 22.65
CA ASP A 217 -17.65 25.74 22.12
C ASP A 217 -17.40 25.78 20.60
N VAL A 218 -18.19 26.59 19.88
CA VAL A 218 -18.14 26.68 18.42
C VAL A 218 -16.79 27.21 17.91
N ALA A 219 -16.14 28.11 18.66
CA ALA A 219 -14.84 28.64 18.31
C ALA A 219 -13.75 27.56 18.35
N VAL A 220 -13.81 26.63 19.29
CA VAL A 220 -12.86 25.50 19.38
C VAL A 220 -12.94 24.63 18.14
N VAL A 221 -14.16 24.27 17.71
CA VAL A 221 -14.38 23.47 16.50
C VAL A 221 -13.87 24.21 15.25
N ARG A 222 -14.10 25.52 15.17
CA ARG A 222 -13.59 26.36 14.06
C ARG A 222 -12.06 26.41 14.04
N ILE A 223 -11.41 26.57 15.20
CA ILE A 223 -9.94 26.56 15.31
C ILE A 223 -9.38 25.21 14.90
N LEU A 224 -10.00 24.09 15.31
CA LEU A 224 -9.60 22.75 14.90
C LEU A 224 -9.59 22.57 13.38
N PHE A 225 -10.65 23.01 12.69
CA PHE A 225 -10.69 22.98 11.22
C PHE A 225 -9.62 23.89 10.58
N LEU A 226 -9.34 25.06 11.17
CA LEU A 226 -8.30 25.96 10.69
C LEU A 226 -6.89 25.39 10.89
N VAL A 227 -6.59 24.82 12.05
CA VAL A 227 -5.30 24.19 12.35
C VAL A 227 -5.09 22.96 11.47
N SER A 228 -6.14 22.17 11.25
CA SER A 228 -6.11 21.00 10.35
C SER A 228 -5.81 21.36 8.89
N LEU A 229 -6.05 22.61 8.47
CA LEU A 229 -5.64 23.08 7.14
C LEU A 229 -4.11 23.08 6.99
N PHE A 230 -3.37 23.40 8.05
CA PHE A 230 -1.91 23.45 8.04
C PHE A 230 -1.25 22.07 8.28
N LEU A 231 -2.00 21.10 8.81
CA LEU A 231 -1.59 19.71 9.01
C LEU A 231 -1.95 18.83 7.81
N GLY A 232 -1.60 19.27 6.59
CA GLY A 232 -1.80 18.49 5.36
C GLY A 232 -3.16 18.64 4.68
N GLY A 233 -3.97 19.65 5.03
CA GLY A 233 -5.20 20.01 4.29
C GLY A 233 -6.40 19.07 4.44
N PHE A 234 -6.27 18.00 5.22
CA PHE A 234 -7.35 17.02 5.45
C PHE A 234 -8.62 17.66 6.04
N GLY A 235 -8.47 18.64 6.92
CA GLY A 235 -9.58 19.35 7.53
C GLY A 235 -10.50 20.05 6.53
N LEU A 236 -9.95 20.56 5.42
CA LEU A 236 -10.74 21.20 4.37
C LEU A 236 -11.60 20.18 3.62
N ILE A 237 -11.03 19.02 3.28
CA ILE A 237 -11.73 17.93 2.60
C ILE A 237 -12.84 17.39 3.53
N LEU A 238 -12.51 17.13 4.80
CA LEU A 238 -13.47 16.67 5.80
C LEU A 238 -14.62 17.67 5.97
N TYR A 239 -14.33 18.97 5.98
CA TYR A 239 -15.35 20.02 6.06
C TYR A 239 -16.31 20.02 4.88
N ILE A 240 -15.79 19.89 3.65
CA ILE A 240 -16.61 19.82 2.43
C ILE A 240 -17.47 18.55 2.43
N VAL A 241 -16.91 17.41 2.85
CA VAL A 241 -17.65 16.14 2.97
C VAL A 241 -18.80 16.29 3.97
N LEU A 242 -18.53 16.83 5.16
CA LEU A 242 -19.56 17.10 6.17
C LEU A 242 -20.61 18.09 5.66
N TRP A 243 -20.22 19.10 4.90
CA TRP A 243 -21.16 20.07 4.35
C TRP A 243 -22.15 19.46 3.36
N ILE A 244 -21.70 18.48 2.56
CA ILE A 244 -22.55 17.77 1.59
C ILE A 244 -23.39 16.68 2.31
N ALA A 245 -22.80 15.97 3.27
CA ALA A 245 -23.42 14.80 3.89
C ALA A 245 -24.41 15.13 5.02
N VAL A 246 -24.20 16.24 5.74
CA VAL A 246 -25.02 16.63 6.89
C VAL A 246 -26.16 17.57 6.44
N PRO A 247 -27.44 17.30 6.77
CA PRO A 247 -28.57 18.17 6.44
C PRO A 247 -28.65 19.41 7.36
N GLU A 248 -29.24 20.52 6.87
CA GLU A 248 -29.52 21.70 7.72
C GLU A 248 -30.72 21.43 8.64
N ALA A 249 -30.65 21.92 9.88
CA ALA A 249 -31.79 21.93 10.78
C ALA A 249 -32.68 23.14 10.47
N VAL A 250 -33.69 22.94 9.63
CA VAL A 250 -34.61 24.00 9.20
C VAL A 250 -35.73 24.14 10.22
N THR A 251 -36.32 23.01 10.64
CA THR A 251 -37.49 22.99 11.54
C THR A 251 -37.10 23.12 13.01
N LEU A 252 -38.02 23.58 13.85
CA LEU A 252 -37.80 23.72 15.29
C LEU A 252 -37.57 22.34 15.93
N THR A 253 -38.30 21.34 15.44
CA THR A 253 -38.16 19.94 15.82
C THR A 253 -36.77 19.38 15.52
N GLU A 254 -36.19 19.67 14.35
CA GLU A 254 -34.82 19.26 13.99
C GLU A 254 -33.76 19.93 14.87
N ARG A 255 -33.96 21.20 15.23
CA ARG A 255 -33.06 21.92 16.14
C ARG A 255 -33.05 21.30 17.53
N MET A 256 -34.21 20.89 18.04
CA MET A 256 -34.32 20.17 19.31
C MET A 256 -33.64 18.79 19.25
N GLN A 257 -33.83 18.05 18.15
CA GLN A 257 -33.15 16.76 17.92
C GLN A 257 -31.62 16.90 17.86
N MET A 258 -31.11 18.03 17.35
CA MET A 258 -29.68 18.35 17.32
C MET A 258 -29.10 18.62 18.71
N GLN A 259 -29.87 19.24 19.61
CA GLN A 259 -29.44 19.52 20.98
C GLN A 259 -29.60 18.30 21.90
N GLY A 260 -30.46 17.35 21.53
CA GLY A 260 -30.79 16.17 22.32
C GLY A 260 -31.96 16.40 23.27
N ASN A 261 -32.69 17.51 23.11
CA ASN A 261 -33.88 17.83 23.89
C ASN A 261 -35.07 16.99 23.38
N PRO A 262 -35.93 16.46 24.27
CA PRO A 262 -37.11 15.72 23.85
C PRO A 262 -38.09 16.66 23.13
N VAL A 263 -38.63 16.23 21.99
CA VAL A 263 -39.61 16.99 21.19
C VAL A 263 -40.99 16.95 21.87
N THR A 264 -41.11 17.69 22.98
CA THR A 264 -42.35 17.91 23.75
C THR A 264 -42.70 19.39 23.72
N LEU A 265 -43.94 19.74 24.09
CA LEU A 265 -44.36 21.14 24.16
C LEU A 265 -43.47 21.97 25.11
N ALA A 266 -43.05 21.39 26.24
CA ALA A 266 -42.12 22.00 27.19
C ALA A 266 -40.76 22.31 26.57
N GLY A 267 -40.21 21.36 25.80
CA GLY A 267 -38.93 21.55 25.12
C GLY A 267 -39.01 22.58 23.98
N ILE A 268 -40.14 22.65 23.28
CA ILE A 268 -40.41 23.65 22.24
C ILE A 268 -40.45 25.06 22.87
N GLU A 269 -41.17 25.22 23.98
CA GLU A 269 -41.24 26.47 24.74
C GLU A 269 -39.87 26.89 25.28
N GLN A 270 -39.13 25.97 25.90
CA GLN A 270 -37.78 26.26 26.42
C GLN A 270 -36.82 26.69 25.29
N THR A 271 -36.86 26.01 24.14
CA THR A 271 -36.03 26.37 22.98
C THR A 271 -36.43 27.74 22.39
N LEU A 272 -37.73 28.07 22.40
CA LEU A 272 -38.23 29.40 22.03
C LEU A 272 -37.80 30.47 23.04
N LYS A 273 -37.87 30.20 24.34
CA LYS A 273 -37.37 31.10 25.39
C LYS A 273 -35.86 31.31 25.29
N ASP A 274 -35.09 30.25 25.03
CA ASP A 274 -33.63 30.30 24.88
C ASP A 274 -33.22 31.07 23.60
N SER A 275 -33.98 30.93 22.51
CA SER A 275 -33.75 31.68 21.27
C SER A 275 -34.18 33.15 21.36
N LEU A 276 -35.24 33.46 22.13
CA LEU A 276 -35.69 34.82 22.40
C LEU A 276 -34.83 35.54 23.46
N ASN A 277 -34.26 34.82 24.43
CA ASN A 277 -33.34 35.36 25.45
C ASN A 277 -31.96 35.80 24.90
N MET A 278 -31.72 35.70 23.59
CA MET A 278 -30.52 36.26 22.95
C MET A 278 -30.70 37.66 22.34
N LYS A 279 -31.79 38.37 22.64
CA LYS A 279 -31.90 39.80 22.38
C LYS A 279 -32.58 40.53 23.55
N ASP A 280 -31.75 41.20 24.35
CA ASP A 280 -32.23 42.24 25.26
C ASP A 280 -32.87 43.38 24.43
N HIS A 281 -33.94 43.94 24.97
CA HIS A 281 -34.98 44.73 24.31
C HIS A 281 -34.52 46.11 23.80
N ASN A 282 -33.21 46.37 23.69
CA ASN A 282 -32.64 47.68 23.33
C ASN A 282 -31.38 47.65 22.44
N GLY A 283 -30.95 46.51 21.89
CA GLY A 283 -29.89 46.51 20.85
C GLY A 283 -28.53 47.12 21.26
N GLU A 284 -28.26 47.27 22.55
CA GLU A 284 -26.99 47.74 23.10
C GLU A 284 -26.35 46.59 23.91
N GLU A 285 -25.13 46.20 23.53
CA GLU A 285 -24.37 45.15 24.22
C GLU A 285 -24.00 45.55 25.65
N SER A 286 -24.03 44.57 26.57
CA SER A 286 -23.62 44.78 27.95
C SER A 286 -22.17 45.32 28.02
N PRO A 287 -21.87 46.24 28.96
CA PRO A 287 -20.54 46.84 29.08
C PRO A 287 -19.45 45.81 29.35
N LEU A 288 -19.79 44.64 29.90
CA LEU A 288 -18.88 43.51 30.08
C LEU A 288 -18.60 42.78 28.75
N ALA A 289 -19.63 42.60 27.91
CA ALA A 289 -19.51 41.99 26.58
C ALA A 289 -18.69 42.87 25.63
N LYS A 290 -18.84 44.22 25.68
CA LYS A 290 -18.01 45.16 24.91
C LYS A 290 -16.52 45.04 25.26
N ILE A 291 -16.15 44.72 26.51
CA ILE A 291 -14.77 44.58 26.98
C ILE A 291 -14.21 43.18 26.66
N ILE A 292 -15.00 42.12 26.85
CA ILE A 292 -14.59 40.73 26.60
C ILE A 292 -14.51 40.40 25.10
N LEU A 293 -15.37 41.01 24.27
CA LEU A 293 -15.38 40.83 22.81
C LEU A 293 -14.45 41.80 22.08
N LEU A 294 -13.81 42.75 22.78
CA LEU A 294 -12.85 43.70 22.22
C LEU A 294 -11.64 43.02 21.52
N PRO A 295 -10.96 42.01 22.12
CA PRO A 295 -9.89 41.30 21.44
C PRO A 295 -10.39 40.55 20.19
N ILE A 296 -11.61 40.00 20.24
CA ILE A 296 -12.23 39.28 19.11
C ILE A 296 -12.61 40.26 17.98
N ARG A 297 -13.09 41.46 18.30
CA ARG A 297 -13.36 42.53 17.32
C ARG A 297 -12.09 43.07 16.66
N LEU A 298 -11.03 43.25 17.45
CA LEU A 298 -9.70 43.61 16.93
C LEU A 298 -9.20 42.53 15.98
N VAL A 299 -9.33 41.25 16.35
CA VAL A 299 -8.97 40.13 15.47
C VAL A 299 -9.83 40.08 14.21
N SER A 300 -11.14 40.36 14.28
CA SER A 300 -12.02 40.43 13.09
C SER A 300 -11.68 41.60 12.17
N GLN A 301 -11.36 42.78 12.71
CA GLN A 301 -10.90 43.93 11.93
C GLN A 301 -9.52 43.69 11.32
N ILE A 302 -8.61 43.04 12.05
CA ILE A 302 -7.30 42.62 11.55
C ILE A 302 -7.46 41.56 10.45
N ILE A 303 -8.33 40.55 10.62
CA ILE A 303 -8.62 39.52 9.61
C ILE A 303 -9.27 40.14 8.37
N ASN A 304 -10.20 41.08 8.51
CA ASN A 304 -10.83 41.75 7.36
C ASN A 304 -9.86 42.70 6.64
N TRP A 305 -8.99 43.39 7.38
CA TRP A 305 -7.91 44.21 6.81
C TRP A 305 -6.87 43.34 6.11
N MET A 306 -6.44 42.25 6.76
CA MET A 306 -5.52 41.26 6.24
C MET A 306 -6.12 40.51 5.04
N GLY A 307 -7.42 40.23 5.02
CA GLY A 307 -8.12 39.62 3.88
C GLY A 307 -8.26 40.56 2.69
N LYS A 308 -8.41 41.88 2.90
CA LYS A 308 -8.40 42.88 1.82
C LYS A 308 -6.99 43.19 1.31
N ALA A 309 -5.98 43.13 2.19
CA ALA A 309 -4.58 43.37 1.85
C ALA A 309 -3.90 42.12 1.22
N LEU A 310 -4.09 40.94 1.81
CA LEU A 310 -3.59 39.66 1.30
C LEU A 310 -4.52 38.99 0.28
N GLY A 311 -5.81 39.35 0.18
CA GLY A 311 -6.72 38.73 -0.79
C GLY A 311 -6.21 38.78 -2.24
N PRO A 312 -5.80 39.96 -2.75
CA PRO A 312 -5.16 40.07 -4.06
C PRO A 312 -3.85 39.28 -4.17
N VAL A 313 -3.05 39.26 -3.10
CA VAL A 313 -1.78 38.52 -3.04
C VAL A 313 -2.01 37.01 -3.08
N LEU A 314 -2.99 36.50 -2.32
CA LEU A 314 -3.38 35.10 -2.27
C LEU A 314 -4.02 34.67 -3.59
N GLY A 315 -4.89 35.50 -4.18
CA GLY A 315 -5.45 35.27 -5.51
C GLY A 315 -4.37 35.22 -6.60
N PHE A 316 -3.36 36.09 -6.50
CA PHE A 316 -2.17 36.05 -7.34
C PHE A 316 -1.35 34.78 -7.12
N LEU A 317 -1.09 34.39 -5.86
CA LEU A 317 -0.37 33.15 -5.52
C LEU A 317 -1.10 31.90 -6.02
N VAL A 318 -2.42 31.81 -5.84
CA VAL A 318 -3.24 30.70 -6.35
C VAL A 318 -3.21 30.68 -7.89
N ALA A 319 -3.27 31.84 -8.54
CA ALA A 319 -3.13 31.92 -9.99
C ALA A 319 -1.74 31.48 -10.45
N LEU A 320 -0.68 31.88 -9.74
CA LEU A 320 0.70 31.51 -10.00
C LEU A 320 0.93 30.00 -9.80
N ILE A 321 0.46 29.43 -8.70
CA ILE A 321 0.49 27.98 -8.43
C ILE A 321 -0.27 27.22 -9.50
N ARG A 322 -1.48 27.67 -9.87
CA ARG A 322 -2.25 27.04 -10.95
C ARG A 322 -1.48 27.07 -12.28
N VAL A 323 -0.90 28.21 -12.65
CA VAL A 323 -0.13 28.33 -13.90
C VAL A 323 1.11 27.45 -13.84
N ALA A 324 1.86 27.46 -12.75
CA ALA A 324 3.03 26.63 -12.54
C ALA A 324 2.69 25.13 -12.60
N ALA A 325 1.63 24.69 -11.91
CA ALA A 325 1.15 23.31 -11.95
C ALA A 325 0.71 22.90 -13.36
N GLY A 326 0.04 23.80 -14.10
CA GLY A 326 -0.37 23.56 -15.48
C GLY A 326 0.82 23.43 -16.44
N LEU A 327 1.82 24.29 -16.30
CA LEU A 327 3.05 24.23 -17.09
C LEU A 327 3.87 22.97 -16.77
N LEU A 328 4.03 22.65 -15.48
CA LEU A 328 4.75 21.45 -15.06
C LEU A 328 4.07 20.17 -15.55
N LEU A 329 2.74 20.07 -15.39
CA LEU A 329 1.98 18.94 -15.90
C LEU A 329 2.09 18.83 -17.43
N LEU A 330 2.06 19.96 -18.14
CA LEU A 330 2.22 19.99 -19.59
C LEU A 330 3.61 19.49 -20.01
N LEU A 331 4.68 19.97 -19.37
CA LEU A 331 6.05 19.56 -19.65
C LEU A 331 6.25 18.06 -19.41
N ILE A 332 5.76 17.55 -18.28
CA ILE A 332 5.82 16.11 -17.95
C ILE A 332 5.04 15.30 -18.99
N SER A 333 3.80 15.69 -19.30
CA SER A 333 2.96 14.93 -20.22
C SER A 333 3.52 14.92 -21.65
N VAL A 334 4.10 16.04 -22.11
CA VAL A 334 4.79 16.12 -23.40
C VAL A 334 6.07 15.29 -23.40
N GLY A 335 6.86 15.34 -22.33
CA GLY A 335 8.07 14.52 -22.19
C GLY A 335 7.76 13.02 -22.22
N LEU A 336 6.75 12.58 -21.47
CA LEU A 336 6.26 11.20 -21.48
C LEU A 336 5.72 10.80 -22.85
N THR A 337 5.02 11.71 -23.54
CA THR A 337 4.52 11.46 -24.90
C THR A 337 5.69 11.28 -25.87
N ALA A 338 6.70 12.15 -25.81
CA ALA A 338 7.91 12.03 -26.61
C ALA A 338 8.65 10.71 -26.33
N GLY A 339 8.82 10.34 -25.05
CA GLY A 339 9.41 9.06 -24.65
C GLY A 339 8.63 7.85 -25.19
N LEU A 340 7.30 7.88 -25.12
CA LEU A 340 6.43 6.83 -25.65
C LEU A 340 6.56 6.69 -27.18
N PHE A 341 6.62 7.81 -27.92
CA PHE A 341 6.85 7.79 -29.36
C PHE A 341 8.26 7.28 -29.71
N SER A 342 9.29 7.73 -29.00
CA SER A 342 10.66 7.25 -29.17
C SER A 342 10.75 5.73 -28.96
N ALA A 343 10.15 5.22 -27.89
CA ALA A 343 10.07 3.77 -27.62
C ALA A 343 9.32 3.02 -28.74
N PHE A 344 8.18 3.56 -29.21
CA PHE A 344 7.43 2.96 -30.30
C PHE A 344 8.23 2.90 -31.61
N PHE A 345 8.90 4.00 -31.98
CA PHE A 345 9.68 4.05 -33.21
C PHE A 345 10.95 3.20 -33.14
N ALA A 346 11.61 3.14 -31.99
CA ALA A 346 12.70 2.20 -31.74
C ALA A 346 12.22 0.74 -31.86
N SER A 347 11.05 0.42 -31.26
CA SER A 347 10.44 -0.92 -31.38
C SER A 347 10.06 -1.30 -32.82
N MET A 348 9.75 -0.30 -33.65
CA MET A 348 9.45 -0.48 -35.07
C MET A 348 10.70 -0.57 -35.96
N GLY A 349 11.89 -0.36 -35.38
CA GLY A 349 13.16 -0.29 -36.10
C GLY A 349 13.31 0.96 -36.98
N TRP A 350 12.57 2.02 -36.69
CA TRP A 350 12.65 3.30 -37.43
C TRP A 350 13.63 4.29 -36.82
N LEU A 351 14.00 4.10 -35.55
CA LEU A 351 15.08 4.83 -34.89
C LEU A 351 16.21 3.85 -34.60
N ASP A 352 17.44 4.26 -34.91
CA ASP A 352 18.65 3.47 -34.61
C ASP A 352 18.86 3.48 -33.09
N SER A 353 18.70 2.31 -32.45
CA SER A 353 18.40 2.16 -31.02
C SER A 353 19.63 2.16 -30.11
N SER A 354 20.80 2.55 -30.61
CA SER A 354 22.08 2.39 -29.91
C SER A 354 22.37 3.44 -28.83
N SER A 355 21.58 4.51 -28.70
CA SER A 355 21.97 5.66 -27.84
C SER A 355 20.87 6.32 -27.01
N MET A 356 19.60 5.88 -27.09
CA MET A 356 18.49 6.58 -26.42
C MET A 356 17.79 5.79 -25.30
N VAL A 357 17.94 4.47 -25.25
CA VAL A 357 17.33 3.61 -24.23
C VAL A 357 18.32 2.51 -23.87
N GLU A 358 19.07 2.72 -22.80
CA GLU A 358 20.04 1.77 -22.26
C GLU A 358 19.27 0.72 -21.44
N MET A 359 18.95 -0.43 -22.03
CA MET A 359 18.30 -1.57 -21.34
C MET A 359 19.37 -2.52 -20.78
N GLY A 360 20.35 -1.94 -20.09
CA GLY A 360 21.59 -2.62 -19.76
C GLY A 360 22.25 -3.18 -21.03
N PRO A 361 22.88 -4.35 -20.96
CA PRO A 361 23.73 -4.83 -22.04
C PRO A 361 22.99 -5.48 -23.22
N PHE A 362 21.67 -5.69 -23.11
CA PHE A 362 20.87 -6.21 -24.22
C PHE A 362 20.56 -5.12 -25.25
N ASN A 363 20.81 -5.43 -26.52
CA ASN A 363 20.31 -4.58 -27.60
C ASN A 363 18.78 -4.56 -27.56
N SER A 364 18.21 -3.38 -27.26
CA SER A 364 16.75 -3.16 -27.12
C SER A 364 15.97 -3.62 -28.36
N SER A 365 16.61 -3.62 -29.54
CA SER A 365 16.03 -4.16 -30.76
C SER A 365 15.73 -5.66 -30.69
N VAL A 366 16.52 -6.48 -30.00
CA VAL A 366 16.36 -7.95 -29.92
C VAL A 366 15.11 -8.33 -29.13
N TRP A 367 14.79 -7.59 -28.07
CA TRP A 367 13.58 -7.78 -27.26
C TRP A 367 12.32 -7.30 -28.01
N LEU A 368 12.40 -6.11 -28.61
CA LEU A 368 11.23 -5.45 -29.19
C LEU A 368 10.87 -6.00 -30.58
N ASN A 369 11.84 -6.45 -31.37
CA ASN A 369 11.60 -7.05 -32.69
C ASN A 369 10.74 -8.32 -32.63
N GLY A 370 10.74 -9.01 -31.49
CA GLY A 370 9.95 -10.22 -31.30
C GLY A 370 8.45 -9.96 -31.17
N PHE A 371 8.03 -8.74 -30.82
CA PHE A 371 6.64 -8.44 -30.45
C PHE A 371 5.76 -8.19 -31.69
N PRO A 372 4.50 -8.65 -31.71
CA PRO A 372 3.61 -8.37 -32.83
C PRO A 372 3.42 -6.87 -33.09
N ARG A 373 3.65 -6.41 -34.33
CA ARG A 373 3.54 -4.98 -34.70
C ARG A 373 2.19 -4.36 -34.38
N LEU A 374 1.10 -5.11 -34.59
CA LEU A 374 -0.25 -4.65 -34.20
C LEU A 374 -0.37 -4.44 -32.68
N GLY A 375 0.31 -5.28 -31.90
CA GLY A 375 0.41 -5.12 -30.45
C GLY A 375 1.20 -3.87 -30.05
N LEU A 376 2.26 -3.51 -30.79
CA LEU A 376 3.00 -2.26 -30.58
C LEU A 376 2.13 -1.03 -30.86
N VAL A 377 1.35 -1.04 -31.95
CA VAL A 377 0.42 0.05 -32.29
C VAL A 377 -0.67 0.17 -31.23
N ALA A 378 -1.24 -0.96 -30.81
CA ALA A 378 -2.18 -1.00 -29.70
C ALA A 378 -1.54 -0.46 -28.40
N GLY A 379 -0.28 -0.82 -28.15
CA GLY A 379 0.54 -0.30 -27.05
C GLY A 379 0.67 1.21 -27.03
N LEU A 380 1.04 1.78 -28.18
CA LEU A 380 1.10 3.23 -28.36
C LEU A 380 -0.24 3.89 -28.05
N ILE A 381 -1.35 3.36 -28.57
CA ILE A 381 -2.69 3.94 -28.34
C ILE A 381 -3.10 3.86 -26.87
N VAL A 382 -2.84 2.73 -26.21
CA VAL A 382 -3.14 2.52 -24.78
C VAL A 382 -2.36 3.50 -23.89
N GLY A 383 -1.11 3.78 -24.21
CA GLY A 383 -0.30 4.77 -23.49
C GLY A 383 -0.64 6.23 -23.87
N LEU A 384 -0.92 6.50 -25.14
CA LEU A 384 -1.09 7.86 -25.67
C LEU A 384 -2.39 8.50 -25.21
N ILE A 385 -3.49 7.76 -25.10
CA ILE A 385 -4.80 8.35 -24.75
C ILE A 385 -4.81 8.94 -23.32
N PRO A 386 -4.30 8.26 -22.28
CA PRO A 386 -4.14 8.86 -20.95
C PRO A 386 -3.21 10.09 -20.96
N LEU A 387 -2.10 10.04 -21.69
CA LEU A 387 -1.17 11.18 -21.80
C LEU A 387 -1.83 12.38 -22.49
N LEU A 388 -2.61 12.14 -23.55
CA LEU A 388 -3.39 13.17 -24.24
C LEU A 388 -4.43 13.78 -23.31
N PHE A 389 -5.07 12.99 -22.45
CA PHE A 389 -5.96 13.50 -21.42
C PHE A 389 -5.23 14.42 -20.42
N LEU A 390 -4.02 14.04 -19.97
CA LEU A 390 -3.20 14.88 -19.09
C LEU A 390 -2.78 16.19 -19.77
N ILE A 391 -2.42 16.16 -21.05
CA ILE A 391 -2.13 17.38 -21.84
C ILE A 391 -3.38 18.29 -21.89
N LEU A 392 -4.55 17.74 -22.19
CA LEU A 392 -5.79 18.51 -22.24
C LEU A 392 -6.18 19.06 -20.86
N LEU A 393 -5.90 18.33 -19.79
CA LEU A 393 -6.10 18.77 -18.41
C LEU A 393 -5.13 19.90 -18.04
N ALA A 394 -3.87 19.81 -18.43
CA ALA A 394 -2.87 20.85 -18.25
C ALA A 394 -3.26 22.15 -18.98
N ILE A 395 -3.67 22.05 -20.25
CA ILE A 395 -4.19 23.19 -21.01
C ILE A 395 -5.47 23.73 -20.35
N GLY A 396 -6.35 22.86 -19.85
CA GLY A 396 -7.57 23.28 -19.16
C GLY A 396 -7.28 24.06 -17.88
N LEU A 397 -6.25 23.68 -17.14
CA LEU A 397 -5.76 24.36 -15.94
C LEU A 397 -5.20 25.76 -16.27
N LEU A 398 -4.46 25.88 -17.38
CA LEU A 398 -3.93 27.15 -17.89
C LEU A 398 -5.03 28.08 -18.43
N ALA A 399 -5.96 27.51 -19.19
CA ALA A 399 -7.06 28.24 -19.84
C ALA A 399 -8.26 28.51 -18.92
N LYS A 400 -8.25 28.02 -17.68
CA LYS A 400 -9.37 28.09 -16.71
C LYS A 400 -10.69 27.52 -17.25
N ARG A 401 -10.63 26.59 -18.20
CA ARG A 401 -11.81 25.96 -18.81
C ARG A 401 -11.47 24.54 -19.23
N PHE A 402 -12.37 23.60 -18.96
CA PHE A 402 -12.20 22.24 -19.44
C PHE A 402 -12.52 22.18 -20.94
N LEU A 403 -11.59 21.67 -21.75
CA LEU A 403 -11.70 21.65 -23.21
C LEU A 403 -12.40 20.40 -23.76
N MET A 404 -12.50 19.34 -22.97
CA MET A 404 -13.01 18.05 -23.42
C MET A 404 -14.53 17.96 -23.30
N ARG A 405 -15.21 17.76 -24.43
CA ARG A 405 -16.62 17.44 -24.45
C ARG A 405 -16.83 15.97 -24.05
N PRO A 406 -17.91 15.62 -23.33
CA PRO A 406 -18.18 14.24 -22.91
C PRO A 406 -18.19 13.23 -24.07
N THR A 407 -18.69 13.61 -25.25
CA THR A 407 -18.73 12.75 -26.44
C THR A 407 -17.34 12.34 -26.92
N VAL A 408 -16.39 13.28 -26.92
CA VAL A 408 -14.99 13.01 -27.28
C VAL A 408 -14.36 12.08 -26.24
N GLY A 409 -14.63 12.32 -24.95
CA GLY A 409 -14.17 11.45 -23.87
C GLY A 409 -14.64 10.01 -24.01
N TRP A 410 -15.93 9.78 -24.26
CA TRP A 410 -16.46 8.44 -24.48
C TRP A 410 -15.89 7.76 -25.72
N SER A 411 -15.67 8.52 -26.81
CA SER A 411 -15.05 7.97 -28.02
C SER A 411 -13.59 7.54 -27.80
N LEU A 412 -12.78 8.37 -27.12
CA LEU A 412 -11.40 8.03 -26.77
C LEU A 412 -11.35 6.83 -25.82
N PHE A 413 -12.27 6.76 -24.85
CA PHE A 413 -12.38 5.59 -23.96
C PHE A 413 -12.71 4.31 -24.74
N GLY A 414 -13.64 4.37 -25.70
CA GLY A 414 -13.95 3.23 -26.57
C GLY A 414 -12.75 2.75 -27.39
N VAL A 415 -12.00 3.68 -27.99
CA VAL A 415 -10.76 3.37 -28.74
C VAL A 415 -9.70 2.78 -27.82
N TRP A 416 -9.55 3.32 -26.61
CA TRP A 416 -8.60 2.84 -25.60
C TRP A 416 -8.90 1.40 -25.19
N ILE A 417 -10.17 1.07 -24.91
CA ILE A 417 -10.61 -0.30 -24.58
C ILE A 417 -10.36 -1.25 -25.74
N PHE A 418 -10.67 -0.84 -26.97
CA PHE A 418 -10.41 -1.67 -28.15
C PHE A 418 -8.91 -1.94 -28.33
N ALA A 419 -8.07 -0.91 -28.19
CA ALA A 419 -6.62 -1.06 -28.24
C ALA A 419 -6.12 -1.98 -27.11
N LEU A 420 -6.68 -1.88 -25.90
CA LEU A 420 -6.35 -2.75 -24.79
C LEU A 420 -6.64 -4.23 -25.10
N ILE A 421 -7.79 -4.53 -25.73
CA ILE A 421 -8.13 -5.89 -26.15
C ILE A 421 -7.12 -6.43 -27.18
N VAL A 422 -6.75 -5.61 -28.18
CA VAL A 422 -5.76 -5.99 -29.21
C VAL A 422 -4.37 -6.20 -28.58
N MET A 423 -3.98 -5.35 -27.62
CA MET A 423 -2.74 -5.50 -26.88
C MET A 423 -2.72 -6.81 -26.10
N ILE A 424 -3.77 -7.12 -25.33
CA ILE A 424 -3.88 -8.38 -24.56
C ILE A 424 -3.80 -9.59 -25.50
N ALA A 425 -4.53 -9.58 -26.62
CA ALA A 425 -4.46 -10.66 -27.61
C ALA A 425 -3.05 -10.82 -28.20
N SER A 426 -2.34 -9.70 -28.40
CA SER A 426 -0.96 -9.71 -28.90
C SER A 426 0.02 -10.29 -27.87
N ILE A 427 -0.15 -9.96 -26.58
CA ILE A 427 0.64 -10.52 -25.47
C ILE A 427 0.44 -12.04 -25.40
N VAL A 428 -0.81 -12.51 -25.46
CA VAL A 428 -1.14 -13.95 -25.45
C VAL A 428 -0.53 -14.66 -26.67
N SER A 429 -0.62 -14.05 -27.85
CA SER A 429 -0.03 -14.59 -29.08
C SER A 429 1.51 -14.66 -29.00
N PHE A 430 2.13 -13.64 -28.40
CA PHE A 430 3.57 -13.56 -28.18
C PHE A 430 4.05 -14.61 -27.17
N SER A 431 3.32 -14.84 -26.09
CA SER A 431 3.60 -15.91 -25.11
C SER A 431 3.69 -17.29 -25.77
N GLY A 432 2.87 -17.54 -26.81
CA GLY A 432 2.94 -18.77 -27.60
C GLY A 432 4.31 -19.04 -28.23
N ASN A 433 5.15 -18.02 -28.44
CA ASN A 433 6.50 -18.15 -28.99
C ASN A 433 7.50 -18.77 -28.00
N PHE A 434 7.11 -18.98 -26.74
CA PHE A 434 7.96 -19.55 -25.69
C PHE A 434 7.55 -20.97 -25.27
N LYS A 435 6.66 -21.63 -26.05
CA LYS A 435 6.00 -22.87 -25.64
C LYS A 435 6.87 -24.12 -25.71
N ARG A 436 7.78 -24.22 -26.68
CA ARG A 436 8.66 -25.38 -26.91
C ARG A 436 10.11 -24.95 -26.83
N SER A 437 10.98 -25.84 -26.35
CA SER A 437 12.43 -25.66 -26.44
C SER A 437 13.01 -26.44 -27.60
N GLY A 438 14.17 -26.00 -28.07
CA GLY A 438 14.99 -26.69 -29.06
C GLY A 438 16.45 -26.42 -28.75
N GLU A 439 17.27 -27.46 -28.89
CA GLU A 439 18.71 -27.41 -28.63
C GLU A 439 19.47 -27.69 -29.94
N ILE A 440 20.58 -26.99 -30.13
CA ILE A 440 21.57 -27.27 -31.17
C ILE A 440 22.94 -27.43 -30.54
N THR A 441 23.77 -28.27 -31.15
CA THR A 441 25.16 -28.45 -30.71
C THR A 441 26.10 -28.08 -31.85
N ILE A 442 27.04 -27.17 -31.60
CA ILE A 442 28.08 -26.75 -32.55
C ILE A 442 29.43 -27.12 -31.96
N THR A 443 30.18 -27.98 -32.66
CA THR A 443 31.52 -28.41 -32.23
C THR A 443 32.60 -27.71 -33.06
N LYS A 444 33.52 -27.02 -32.40
CA LYS A 444 34.72 -26.42 -32.99
C LYS A 444 35.95 -27.09 -32.40
N THR A 445 36.94 -27.43 -33.23
CA THR A 445 38.18 -28.06 -32.77
C THR A 445 39.37 -27.13 -33.02
N VAL A 446 40.28 -27.08 -32.05
CA VAL A 446 41.50 -26.25 -32.10
C VAL A 446 42.72 -27.11 -31.76
N PRO A 447 43.82 -27.05 -32.55
CA PRO A 447 45.04 -27.79 -32.24
C PRO A 447 45.61 -27.38 -30.88
N ALA A 448 45.83 -28.36 -30.00
CA ALA A 448 46.28 -28.03 -28.65
C ALA A 448 47.77 -27.67 -28.60
N ALA A 449 48.60 -28.11 -29.56
CA ALA A 449 50.06 -28.06 -29.50
C ALA A 449 50.69 -26.68 -29.26
N GLY A 450 49.96 -25.58 -29.49
CA GLY A 450 50.43 -24.21 -29.22
C GLY A 450 49.74 -23.49 -28.05
N ILE A 451 48.66 -24.02 -27.49
CA ILE A 451 47.87 -23.32 -26.47
C ILE A 451 48.41 -23.61 -25.07
N THR A 452 48.82 -22.59 -24.33
CA THR A 452 49.28 -22.71 -22.94
C THR A 452 48.38 -21.96 -21.97
N THR A 453 47.57 -21.01 -22.46
CA THR A 453 46.74 -20.14 -21.62
C THR A 453 45.29 -20.16 -22.12
N LEU A 454 44.35 -20.29 -21.19
CA LEU A 454 42.91 -20.07 -21.41
C LEU A 454 42.54 -18.73 -20.82
N ASP A 455 41.85 -17.91 -21.61
CA ASP A 455 41.59 -16.52 -21.30
C ASP A 455 40.16 -16.12 -21.68
N ALA A 456 39.63 -15.06 -21.09
CA ALA A 456 38.34 -14.48 -21.46
C ALA A 456 38.49 -12.97 -21.70
N TYR A 457 37.66 -12.42 -22.57
CA TYR A 457 37.51 -10.96 -22.67
C TYR A 457 36.84 -10.44 -21.40
N ASP A 458 37.35 -9.34 -20.87
CA ASP A 458 36.71 -8.55 -19.82
C ASP A 458 35.95 -7.41 -20.49
N MET A 459 34.63 -7.52 -20.60
CA MET A 459 33.79 -6.49 -21.21
C MET A 459 33.09 -5.57 -20.20
N ASP A 460 33.45 -5.58 -18.90
CA ASP A 460 32.78 -4.77 -17.85
C ASP A 460 31.26 -5.04 -17.75
N VAL A 461 30.78 -6.20 -18.22
CA VAL A 461 29.35 -6.54 -18.29
C VAL A 461 29.09 -7.94 -17.71
N ASP A 462 28.46 -7.96 -16.53
CA ASP A 462 28.02 -9.20 -15.87
C ASP A 462 26.83 -9.84 -16.59
N TYR A 463 27.04 -11.03 -17.16
CA TYR A 463 25.99 -11.87 -17.70
C TYR A 463 26.01 -13.27 -17.10
N ASP A 464 24.90 -13.63 -16.45
CA ASP A 464 24.70 -14.91 -15.74
C ASP A 464 24.33 -16.13 -16.61
N ASN A 465 24.42 -16.04 -17.95
CA ASN A 465 23.90 -17.09 -18.86
C ASN A 465 24.96 -17.71 -19.79
N LEU A 466 26.23 -17.67 -19.40
CA LEU A 466 27.31 -18.36 -20.10
C LEU A 466 28.16 -19.14 -19.10
N TYR A 467 28.14 -20.46 -19.20
CA TYR A 467 28.95 -21.34 -18.35
C TYR A 467 29.85 -22.22 -19.20
N ILE A 468 31.08 -22.44 -18.71
CA ILE A 468 32.03 -23.35 -19.32
C ILE A 468 32.23 -24.58 -18.41
N ASP A 469 31.81 -25.74 -18.89
CA ASP A 469 32.10 -27.05 -18.28
C ASP A 469 33.39 -27.62 -18.86
N VAL A 470 34.37 -27.96 -18.01
CA VAL A 470 35.64 -28.54 -18.45
C VAL A 470 35.61 -30.07 -18.31
N ARG A 471 36.03 -30.79 -19.38
CA ARG A 471 36.13 -32.26 -19.37
C ARG A 471 37.43 -32.75 -19.99
N GLU A 472 37.93 -33.88 -19.52
CA GLU A 472 39.09 -34.57 -20.10
C GLU A 472 38.70 -35.30 -21.40
N HIS A 473 39.58 -35.27 -22.39
CA HIS A 473 39.48 -36.09 -23.59
C HIS A 473 40.85 -36.64 -24.04
N ASN A 474 40.86 -37.80 -24.69
CA ASN A 474 42.06 -38.52 -25.12
C ASN A 474 42.67 -38.01 -26.44
N GLY A 475 42.03 -37.03 -27.10
CA GLY A 475 42.47 -36.44 -28.35
C GLY A 475 43.58 -35.41 -28.18
N GLN A 476 44.29 -35.11 -29.27
CA GLN A 476 45.37 -34.10 -29.30
C GLN A 476 44.87 -32.66 -29.50
N ASN A 477 43.56 -32.47 -29.70
CA ASN A 477 42.92 -31.19 -29.96
C ASN A 477 42.02 -30.79 -28.79
N ILE A 478 41.82 -29.50 -28.61
CA ILE A 478 40.80 -28.94 -27.73
C ILE A 478 39.46 -28.97 -28.51
N GLU A 479 38.43 -29.60 -27.97
CA GLU A 479 37.07 -29.55 -28.53
C GLU A 479 36.23 -28.56 -27.74
N ILE A 480 35.69 -27.57 -28.44
CA ILE A 480 34.77 -26.58 -27.88
C ILE A 480 33.37 -26.96 -28.39
N ILE A 481 32.54 -27.48 -27.49
CA ILE A 481 31.18 -27.91 -27.82
C ILE A 481 30.21 -26.87 -27.28
N GLN A 482 29.58 -26.11 -28.16
CA GLN A 482 28.56 -25.11 -27.83
C GLN A 482 27.19 -25.79 -27.86
N GLN A 483 26.55 -25.93 -26.72
CA GLN A 483 25.15 -26.36 -26.58
C GLN A 483 24.29 -25.11 -26.43
N ILE A 484 23.46 -24.85 -27.43
CA ILE A 484 22.62 -23.65 -27.47
C ILE A 484 21.17 -24.07 -27.38
N GLU A 485 20.47 -23.62 -26.34
CA GLU A 485 19.03 -23.79 -26.18
C GLU A 485 18.30 -22.49 -26.55
N ALA A 486 17.12 -22.60 -27.16
CA ALA A 486 16.20 -21.49 -27.32
C ALA A 486 14.75 -21.98 -27.25
N LYS A 487 13.80 -21.04 -27.16
CA LYS A 487 12.35 -21.31 -27.22
C LYS A 487 11.74 -20.97 -28.59
N GLY A 488 10.59 -21.57 -28.88
CA GLY A 488 9.81 -21.36 -30.11
C GLY A 488 8.38 -21.89 -29.99
N ARG A 489 7.55 -21.68 -31.02
CA ARG A 489 6.21 -22.31 -31.07
C ARG A 489 6.33 -23.80 -31.39
N THR A 490 7.33 -24.15 -32.20
CA THR A 490 7.70 -25.51 -32.56
C THR A 490 9.17 -25.78 -32.22
N GLU A 491 9.54 -27.05 -32.11
CA GLU A 491 10.93 -27.44 -31.84
C GLU A 491 11.88 -26.98 -32.96
N GLU A 492 11.46 -27.07 -34.23
CA GLU A 492 12.27 -26.62 -35.37
C GLU A 492 12.48 -25.11 -35.38
N GLU A 493 11.44 -24.33 -35.06
CA GLU A 493 11.56 -22.87 -34.88
C GLU A 493 12.48 -22.54 -33.70
N ALA A 494 12.38 -23.27 -32.60
CA ALA A 494 13.26 -23.10 -31.45
C ALA A 494 14.72 -23.37 -31.83
N LYS A 495 15.02 -24.44 -32.58
CA LYS A 495 16.37 -24.70 -33.11
C LYS A 495 16.87 -23.61 -34.05
N GLN A 496 16.00 -23.00 -34.85
CA GLN A 496 16.37 -21.85 -35.69
C GLN A 496 16.71 -20.62 -34.83
N ASN A 497 15.93 -20.34 -33.79
CA ASN A 497 16.22 -19.24 -32.85
C ASN A 497 17.55 -19.46 -32.11
N ALA A 498 17.89 -20.71 -31.76
CA ALA A 498 19.18 -21.07 -31.18
C ALA A 498 20.35 -20.76 -32.14
N ARG A 499 20.19 -20.98 -33.45
CA ARG A 499 21.21 -20.66 -34.46
C ARG A 499 21.47 -19.16 -34.62
N MET A 500 20.62 -18.31 -34.05
CA MET A 500 20.77 -16.85 -34.10
C MET A 500 21.73 -16.30 -33.04
N ILE A 501 22.24 -17.14 -32.13
CA ILE A 501 23.38 -16.79 -31.29
C ILE A 501 24.67 -16.74 -32.12
N SER A 502 25.51 -15.77 -31.80
CA SER A 502 26.88 -15.62 -32.27
C SER A 502 27.82 -15.59 -31.08
N TYR A 503 28.73 -16.56 -30.99
CA TYR A 503 29.74 -16.65 -29.94
C TYR A 503 31.12 -16.85 -30.55
N ARG A 504 32.11 -16.04 -30.14
CA ARG A 504 33.45 -16.06 -30.71
C ARG A 504 34.43 -16.73 -29.76
N VAL A 505 35.34 -17.50 -30.36
CA VAL A 505 36.55 -17.99 -29.69
C VAL A 505 37.73 -17.76 -30.63
N VAL A 506 38.71 -17.01 -30.16
CA VAL A 506 39.87 -16.56 -30.95
C VAL A 506 41.14 -17.16 -30.37
N GLN A 507 42.01 -17.66 -31.24
CA GLN A 507 43.36 -18.07 -30.87
C GLN A 507 44.33 -16.91 -31.15
N LEU A 508 45.01 -16.43 -30.11
CA LEU A 508 46.04 -15.38 -30.17
C LEU A 508 47.34 -15.99 -29.65
N ASP A 509 48.24 -16.34 -30.57
CA ASP A 509 49.51 -17.03 -30.27
C ASP A 509 49.32 -18.30 -29.42
N SER A 510 49.71 -18.25 -28.15
CA SER A 510 49.60 -19.33 -27.17
C SER A 510 48.35 -19.25 -26.28
N THR A 511 47.49 -18.27 -26.50
CA THR A 511 46.29 -18.01 -25.71
C THR A 511 45.04 -18.33 -26.50
N LEU A 512 44.15 -19.13 -25.92
CA LEU A 512 42.80 -19.35 -26.44
C LEU A 512 41.84 -18.45 -25.66
N ARG A 513 41.30 -17.43 -26.33
CA ARG A 513 40.46 -16.41 -25.72
C ARG A 513 38.98 -16.60 -26.06
N PHE A 514 38.15 -16.58 -25.04
CA PHE A 514 36.71 -16.74 -25.05
C PHE A 514 36.03 -15.38 -24.87
N ASP A 515 34.88 -15.16 -25.50
CA ASP A 515 34.03 -14.02 -25.12
C ASP A 515 33.34 -14.36 -23.78
N ASP A 516 33.16 -13.39 -22.90
CA ASP A 516 32.45 -13.52 -21.62
C ASP A 516 30.92 -13.57 -21.78
N SER A 517 30.43 -13.22 -22.96
CA SER A 517 29.03 -13.15 -23.33
C SER A 517 28.82 -13.58 -24.78
N PHE A 518 27.58 -13.88 -25.14
CA PHE A 518 27.21 -14.16 -26.53
C PHE A 518 26.40 -13.00 -27.10
N ASP A 519 26.55 -12.77 -28.41
CA ASP A 519 25.82 -11.74 -29.12
C ASP A 519 24.73 -12.36 -30.02
N PHE A 520 23.80 -11.54 -30.47
CA PHE A 520 22.73 -11.92 -31.37
C PHE A 520 23.08 -11.51 -32.81
N LYS A 521 22.85 -12.43 -33.77
CA LYS A 521 22.95 -12.09 -35.20
C LYS A 521 21.91 -11.03 -35.57
N GLU A 522 22.21 -10.25 -36.61
CA GLU A 522 21.29 -9.24 -37.13
C GLU A 522 19.89 -9.83 -37.41
N GLY A 523 18.85 -9.17 -36.91
CA GLY A 523 17.46 -9.62 -37.04
C GLY A 523 17.04 -10.74 -36.08
N ALA A 524 17.89 -11.16 -35.14
CA ALA A 524 17.50 -12.09 -34.10
C ALA A 524 16.38 -11.53 -33.20
N SER A 525 15.55 -12.42 -32.68
CA SER A 525 14.54 -12.09 -31.67
C SER A 525 14.86 -12.82 -30.37
N PHE A 526 14.65 -12.15 -29.24
CA PHE A 526 14.80 -12.78 -27.93
C PHE A 526 13.76 -13.89 -27.72
N ARG A 527 14.22 -15.08 -27.38
CA ARG A 527 13.45 -16.33 -27.19
C ARG A 527 14.06 -17.18 -26.09
N SER A 528 14.52 -16.56 -25.00
CA SER A 528 15.21 -17.24 -23.88
C SER A 528 16.35 -18.13 -24.38
N GLN A 529 17.20 -17.54 -25.24
CA GLN A 529 18.37 -18.22 -25.72
C GLN A 529 19.41 -18.36 -24.60
N ASP A 530 20.04 -19.51 -24.53
CA ASP A 530 21.04 -19.87 -23.53
C ASP A 530 22.20 -20.63 -24.19
N LEU A 531 23.43 -20.40 -23.74
CA LEU A 531 24.64 -21.01 -24.29
C LEU A 531 25.44 -21.68 -23.17
N ASN A 532 25.51 -23.01 -23.23
CA ASN A 532 26.42 -23.80 -22.42
C ASN A 532 27.62 -24.26 -23.26
N ILE A 533 28.84 -24.11 -22.76
CA ILE A 533 30.05 -24.52 -23.45
C ILE A 533 30.69 -25.70 -22.71
N ILE A 534 30.81 -26.84 -23.38
CA ILE A 534 31.60 -27.97 -22.89
C ILE A 534 32.98 -27.90 -23.55
N LEU A 535 33.98 -27.56 -22.75
CA LEU A 535 35.39 -27.48 -23.15
C LEU A 535 36.11 -28.79 -22.84
N ARG A 536 36.39 -29.58 -23.89
CA ARG A 536 37.16 -30.82 -23.76
C ARG A 536 38.64 -30.56 -23.98
N LEU A 537 39.43 -30.75 -22.92
CA LEU A 537 40.87 -30.54 -22.92
C LEU A 537 41.63 -31.88 -23.08
N PRO A 538 42.73 -31.90 -23.85
CA PRO A 538 43.62 -33.05 -23.93
C PRO A 538 44.16 -33.49 -22.58
N LYS A 539 44.18 -34.79 -22.36
CA LYS A 539 44.80 -35.42 -21.20
C LYS A 539 46.25 -34.99 -21.01
N ASP A 540 46.64 -34.78 -19.75
CA ASP A 540 48.01 -34.49 -19.30
C ASP A 540 48.66 -33.22 -19.88
N LYS A 541 47.88 -32.39 -20.59
CA LYS A 541 48.36 -31.12 -21.11
C LYS A 541 48.21 -30.01 -20.07
N PRO A 542 49.29 -29.26 -19.75
CA PRO A 542 49.24 -28.14 -18.81
C PRO A 542 48.64 -26.87 -19.45
N PHE A 543 47.87 -26.14 -18.66
CA PHE A 543 47.27 -24.84 -19.01
C PHE A 543 47.34 -23.85 -17.84
N ARG A 544 47.51 -22.57 -18.14
CA ARG A 544 47.28 -21.46 -17.20
C ARG A 544 45.90 -20.85 -17.45
N LEU A 545 45.25 -20.39 -16.39
CA LEU A 545 43.94 -19.74 -16.46
C LEU A 545 44.14 -18.27 -16.07
N THR A 546 43.58 -17.35 -16.84
CA THR A 546 43.50 -15.94 -16.43
C THR A 546 42.36 -15.74 -15.42
N ARG A 547 42.32 -14.59 -14.76
CA ARG A 547 41.29 -14.29 -13.76
C ARG A 547 39.90 -14.27 -14.40
N GLU A 548 39.83 -13.64 -15.56
CA GLU A 548 38.65 -13.42 -16.38
C GLU A 548 38.05 -14.77 -16.80
N PHE A 549 38.89 -15.71 -17.22
CA PHE A 549 38.43 -17.05 -17.61
C PHE A 549 37.91 -17.87 -16.42
N VAL A 550 38.44 -17.67 -15.21
CA VAL A 550 37.98 -18.39 -14.01
C VAL A 550 36.55 -18.00 -13.62
N TYR A 551 36.11 -16.78 -13.90
CA TYR A 551 34.72 -16.36 -13.65
C TYR A 551 33.71 -17.13 -14.52
N LEU A 552 34.11 -17.58 -15.72
CA LEU A 552 33.27 -18.40 -16.60
C LEU A 552 33.17 -19.87 -16.16
N LEU A 553 33.84 -20.25 -15.06
CA LEU A 553 33.92 -21.61 -14.53
C LEU A 553 33.18 -21.81 -13.19
N PRO A 554 31.92 -21.35 -13.00
CA PRO A 554 31.26 -21.42 -11.69
C PRO A 554 31.00 -22.86 -11.20
N ASN A 555 30.95 -23.82 -12.13
CA ASN A 555 30.76 -25.25 -11.86
C ASN A 555 32.03 -26.09 -12.01
N ALA A 556 33.18 -25.49 -12.35
CA ALA A 556 34.42 -26.27 -12.49
C ALA A 556 34.83 -26.81 -11.13
N THR A 557 34.83 -28.14 -11.03
CA THR A 557 35.29 -28.80 -9.81
C THR A 557 36.81 -28.84 -9.90
N PHE A 558 37.47 -27.83 -9.34
CA PHE A 558 38.90 -27.93 -9.03
C PHE A 558 39.10 -29.11 -8.07
N ASP A 559 40.26 -29.76 -8.11
CA ASP A 559 40.53 -30.92 -7.27
C ASP A 559 40.46 -30.63 -5.76
N LYS A 560 40.56 -29.34 -5.38
CA LYS A 560 40.44 -28.79 -4.02
C LYS A 560 39.88 -27.36 -4.08
N ASP A 561 39.53 -26.82 -2.91
CA ASP A 561 39.22 -25.39 -2.77
C ASP A 561 40.51 -24.55 -2.82
N TYR A 562 40.66 -23.76 -3.89
CA TYR A 562 41.76 -22.81 -4.06
C TYR A 562 41.20 -21.39 -4.11
N GLY A 563 41.85 -20.45 -3.41
CA GLY A 563 41.55 -19.03 -3.58
C GLY A 563 41.93 -18.55 -4.99
N TYR A 564 41.27 -17.50 -5.48
CA TYR A 564 41.44 -16.98 -6.85
C TYR A 564 42.91 -16.70 -7.22
N ASP A 565 43.71 -16.13 -6.31
CA ASP A 565 45.14 -15.88 -6.54
C ASP A 565 45.92 -17.16 -6.84
N LYS A 566 45.65 -18.22 -6.07
CA LYS A 566 46.26 -19.55 -6.25
C LYS A 566 45.85 -20.19 -7.58
N ILE A 567 44.64 -19.92 -8.06
CA ILE A 567 44.15 -20.41 -9.35
C ILE A 567 44.92 -19.78 -10.51
N VAL A 568 45.06 -18.45 -10.49
CA VAL A 568 45.69 -17.69 -11.59
C VAL A 568 47.22 -17.88 -11.64
N ARG A 569 47.88 -18.05 -10.49
CA ARG A 569 49.35 -18.19 -10.44
C ARG A 569 49.84 -19.59 -10.87
N ASN A 570 49.01 -20.61 -10.69
CA ASN A 570 49.35 -22.01 -10.91
C ASN A 570 48.97 -22.55 -12.30
N THR A 571 49.48 -23.75 -12.61
CA THR A 571 49.22 -24.47 -13.86
C THR A 571 48.36 -25.70 -13.59
N TRP A 572 47.38 -25.93 -14.46
CA TRP A 572 46.30 -26.89 -14.31
C TRP A 572 46.31 -27.91 -15.45
N ARG A 573 45.77 -29.11 -15.21
CA ARG A 573 45.43 -30.09 -16.26
C ARG A 573 44.03 -30.65 -16.05
N ALA A 574 43.39 -31.08 -17.13
CA ALA A 574 42.11 -31.78 -17.04
C ALA A 574 42.30 -33.23 -16.54
N LYS A 575 41.42 -33.65 -15.61
CA LYS A 575 41.36 -35.00 -15.06
C LYS A 575 39.90 -35.36 -14.77
N GLY A 576 39.31 -36.24 -15.57
CA GLY A 576 37.88 -36.52 -15.54
C GLY A 576 37.07 -35.27 -15.88
N ASP A 577 36.14 -34.90 -14.99
CA ASP A 577 35.32 -33.69 -15.11
C ASP A 577 35.87 -32.54 -14.22
N MET A 578 37.18 -32.57 -13.91
CA MET A 578 37.84 -31.68 -12.95
C MET A 578 39.14 -31.08 -13.48
N LEU A 579 39.58 -29.99 -12.86
CA LEU A 579 40.91 -29.39 -13.06
C LEU A 579 41.82 -29.73 -11.88
N GLU A 580 42.92 -30.44 -12.16
CA GLU A 580 43.93 -30.82 -11.17
C GLU A 580 45.13 -29.88 -11.25
N CYS A 581 45.57 -29.37 -10.10
CA CYS A 581 46.74 -28.51 -10.03
C CYS A 581 48.06 -29.29 -10.21
N ILE A 582 48.95 -28.79 -11.08
CA ILE A 582 50.28 -29.38 -11.31
C ILE A 582 51.36 -28.70 -10.45
N THR A 583 51.32 -27.37 -10.33
CA THR A 583 52.40 -26.58 -9.69
C THR A 583 52.16 -26.26 -8.21
N CYS A 584 51.01 -26.67 -7.65
CA CYS A 584 50.68 -26.41 -6.25
C CYS A 584 51.63 -27.12 -5.25
N ALA A 585 52.46 -28.07 -5.69
CA ALA A 585 53.42 -28.79 -4.85
C ALA A 585 54.71 -28.00 -4.56
N SER A 586 55.03 -26.95 -5.34
CA SER A 586 56.23 -26.12 -5.14
C SER A 586 55.98 -24.85 -4.31
N ASP A 587 54.74 -24.61 -3.86
CA ASP A 587 54.34 -23.47 -3.02
C ASP A 587 54.75 -23.65 -1.54
N THR A 588 55.92 -24.23 -1.25
CA THR A 588 56.43 -24.43 0.12
C THR A 588 57.16 -23.20 0.71
N LEU A 589 57.09 -22.05 0.04
CA LEU A 589 57.66 -20.78 0.47
C LEU A 589 56.63 -19.66 0.35
N ASP A 590 55.55 -19.76 1.12
CA ASP A 590 54.88 -18.59 1.67
C ASP A 590 54.63 -18.93 3.14
N THR A 591 55.14 -18.07 4.02
CA THR A 591 54.99 -18.12 5.47
C THR A 591 53.61 -18.57 5.89
N GLU A 592 53.52 -19.72 6.55
CA GLU A 592 52.62 -19.85 7.68
C GLU A 592 52.98 -18.68 8.60
N GLU A 593 52.16 -17.62 8.62
CA GLU A 593 52.11 -16.79 9.81
C GLU A 593 51.59 -17.69 10.94
N PRO A 594 52.41 -18.03 11.94
CA PRO A 594 51.93 -18.70 13.13
C PRO A 594 51.23 -17.60 13.93
N GLY A 595 49.91 -17.48 13.74
CA GLY A 595 49.06 -16.64 14.57
C GLY A 595 49.12 -17.09 16.02
N GLY A 596 50.00 -16.42 16.76
CA GLY A 596 50.24 -16.38 18.21
C GLY A 596 49.36 -17.24 19.12
N ASP A 597 50.07 -18.06 19.88
CA ASP A 597 49.68 -18.75 21.10
C ASP A 597 48.59 -18.07 21.97
N LEU A 598 47.72 -18.95 22.47
CA LEU A 598 47.06 -18.91 23.77
C LEU A 598 46.11 -17.73 24.05
N ASN A 599 44.81 -18.03 23.95
CA ASN A 599 43.99 -17.97 25.16
C ASN A 599 43.12 -19.22 25.26
N ASN A 600 43.29 -19.90 26.38
CA ASN A 600 42.54 -21.05 26.81
C ASN A 600 41.26 -20.53 27.47
N ASP A 601 40.29 -20.08 26.67
CA ASP A 601 38.90 -19.99 27.10
C ASP A 601 38.00 -20.53 25.99
N GLY A 602 36.98 -21.31 26.37
CA GLY A 602 36.11 -22.03 25.45
C GLY A 602 35.12 -21.12 24.71
N SER A 603 35.61 -20.10 24.01
CA SER A 603 34.83 -19.22 23.15
C SER A 603 34.91 -19.69 21.69
N PHE A 604 33.75 -20.03 21.13
CA PHE A 604 33.57 -20.47 19.75
C PHE A 604 33.81 -19.29 18.80
N GLY A 605 35.03 -19.18 18.27
CA GLY A 605 35.47 -18.09 17.39
C GLY A 605 34.84 -18.16 16.00
N ALA A 606 34.01 -17.17 15.70
CA ALA A 606 33.49 -16.87 14.36
C ALA A 606 34.55 -16.13 13.52
N ALA A 607 35.47 -16.89 12.94
CA ALA A 607 36.34 -16.44 11.86
C ALA A 607 36.69 -17.65 10.99
N TYR A 608 36.63 -17.49 9.66
CA TYR A 608 36.97 -18.49 8.62
C TYR A 608 35.89 -19.46 8.14
N ILE A 609 34.63 -19.03 8.03
CA ILE A 609 33.67 -19.65 7.10
C ILE A 609 32.82 -18.53 6.47
N ALA A 610 33.33 -17.83 5.45
CA ALA A 610 32.51 -16.88 4.68
C ALA A 610 33.24 -16.43 3.39
N ASP A 611 33.22 -17.24 2.33
CA ASP A 611 33.62 -16.76 0.99
C ASP A 611 32.64 -17.17 -0.13
N LYS A 612 31.51 -17.80 0.21
CA LYS A 612 30.41 -18.09 -0.73
C LYS A 612 29.01 -17.67 -0.24
N GLU A 613 28.89 -17.11 0.96
CA GLU A 613 27.58 -16.81 1.58
C GLU A 613 27.28 -15.32 1.76
N SER A 614 28.29 -14.44 1.74
CA SER A 614 28.10 -12.99 1.91
C SER A 614 27.48 -12.36 0.66
N VAL A 615 26.54 -11.43 0.85
CA VAL A 615 25.99 -10.57 -0.21
C VAL A 615 26.65 -9.18 -0.25
N LEU A 616 27.62 -8.94 0.62
CA LEU A 616 28.31 -7.66 0.74
C LEU A 616 29.58 -7.65 -0.12
N ASN A 617 29.91 -6.48 -0.68
CA ASN A 617 31.22 -6.25 -1.28
C ASN A 617 32.33 -6.33 -0.21
N ASP A 618 33.58 -6.46 -0.64
CA ASP A 618 34.76 -6.42 0.23
C ASP A 618 34.69 -5.20 1.19
N PRO A 619 34.87 -5.37 2.51
CA PRO A 619 34.88 -4.27 3.49
C PRO A 619 35.79 -3.09 3.12
N ASP A 620 36.86 -3.31 2.35
CA ASP A 620 37.79 -2.26 1.92
C ASP A 620 37.21 -1.36 0.82
N SER A 621 36.09 -1.74 0.19
CA SER A 621 35.43 -0.97 -0.87
C SER A 621 34.54 0.19 -0.39
N TYR A 622 34.25 0.28 0.91
CA TYR A 622 33.35 1.30 1.50
C TYR A 622 34.07 2.56 1.98
N GLY A 623 35.35 2.73 1.63
CA GLY A 623 36.18 3.86 2.03
C GLY A 623 36.69 3.79 3.48
N ASP A 624 37.68 4.63 3.80
CA ASP A 624 38.43 4.53 5.06
C ASP A 624 37.74 5.20 6.27
N ASN A 625 36.72 6.02 6.02
CA ASN A 625 36.06 6.79 7.06
C ASN A 625 35.10 5.89 7.85
N SER A 626 35.34 5.76 9.15
CA SER A 626 34.44 5.03 10.06
C SER A 626 33.96 5.90 11.22
N ARG A 627 32.69 5.73 11.60
CA ARG A 627 32.05 6.40 12.73
C ARG A 627 31.33 5.37 13.59
N SER A 628 31.60 5.38 14.90
CA SER A 628 30.87 4.56 15.86
C SER A 628 29.81 5.40 16.57
N PHE A 629 28.63 4.83 16.78
CA PHE A 629 27.50 5.49 17.45
C PHE A 629 27.32 4.90 18.85
N GLN A 630 27.06 5.78 19.82
CA GLN A 630 26.62 5.34 21.14
C GLN A 630 25.12 5.07 21.10
N VAL A 631 24.73 3.86 21.46
CA VAL A 631 23.36 3.34 21.35
C VAL A 631 22.97 2.74 22.68
N ALA A 632 21.67 2.79 23.02
CA ALA A 632 21.12 2.07 24.17
C ALA A 632 21.04 0.57 23.85
N ASP A 633 20.63 -0.24 24.81
CA ASP A 633 20.38 -1.66 24.58
C ASP A 633 19.15 -1.84 23.65
N PHE A 634 19.24 -2.76 22.69
CA PHE A 634 18.18 -3.03 21.71
C PHE A 634 18.16 -4.51 21.30
N ASP A 635 16.96 -5.04 21.06
CA ASP A 635 16.72 -6.37 20.50
C ASP A 635 15.89 -6.33 19.21
N ARG A 636 15.49 -5.13 18.78
CA ARG A 636 14.81 -4.83 17.50
C ARG A 636 15.64 -3.86 16.68
N ILE A 637 15.73 -4.08 15.37
CA ILE A 637 16.50 -3.25 14.44
C ILE A 637 15.59 -2.86 13.28
N SER A 638 15.46 -1.56 12.99
CA SER A 638 14.77 -1.03 11.82
C SER A 638 15.70 -0.13 11.01
N ILE A 639 15.92 -0.47 9.75
CA ILE A 639 16.85 0.23 8.84
C ILE A 639 16.11 0.62 7.57
N GLY A 640 16.08 1.92 7.30
CA GLY A 640 15.45 2.54 6.14
C GLY A 640 16.45 3.32 5.27
N GLY A 641 16.72 2.85 4.05
CA GLY A 641 17.56 3.58 3.09
C GLY A 641 18.39 2.71 2.14
N PRO A 642 19.34 3.32 1.40
CA PRO A 642 20.24 2.63 0.48
C PRO A 642 21.54 2.20 1.21
N TYR A 643 21.49 1.10 1.98
CA TYR A 643 22.59 0.72 2.87
C TYR A 643 23.06 -0.72 2.68
N HIS A 644 24.33 -0.95 2.95
CA HIS A 644 24.89 -2.29 3.13
C HIS A 644 24.97 -2.56 4.63
N VAL A 645 24.52 -3.72 5.09
CA VAL A 645 24.34 -3.99 6.53
C VAL A 645 24.97 -5.33 6.87
N GLN A 646 25.78 -5.35 7.92
CA GLN A 646 26.27 -6.58 8.53
C GLN A 646 25.79 -6.64 9.99
N ILE A 647 25.05 -7.68 10.34
CA ILE A 647 24.55 -7.91 11.70
C ILE A 647 25.18 -9.20 12.23
N ARG A 648 25.82 -9.12 13.39
CA ARG A 648 26.44 -10.28 14.05
C ARG A 648 25.98 -10.39 15.50
N GLN A 649 25.76 -11.60 15.97
CA GLN A 649 25.52 -11.82 17.39
C GLN A 649 26.80 -11.66 18.21
N GLY A 650 26.75 -10.95 19.33
CA GLY A 650 27.90 -10.77 20.22
C GLY A 650 27.55 -10.18 21.57
N ASN A 651 28.49 -10.17 22.52
CA ASN A 651 28.20 -9.89 23.93
C ASN A 651 27.93 -8.40 24.27
N ARG A 652 27.80 -7.52 23.27
CA ARG A 652 27.62 -6.07 23.45
C ARG A 652 26.81 -5.48 22.31
N HIS A 653 26.04 -4.43 22.61
CA HIS A 653 25.44 -3.56 21.61
C HIS A 653 26.52 -2.66 20.99
N SER A 654 26.63 -2.65 19.67
CA SER A 654 27.59 -1.80 18.96
C SER A 654 27.07 -1.48 17.56
N VAL A 655 27.16 -0.21 17.17
CA VAL A 655 26.84 0.25 15.82
C VAL A 655 28.04 1.04 15.27
N ARG A 656 28.60 0.56 14.17
CA ARG A 656 29.68 1.21 13.44
C ARG A 656 29.27 1.38 11.99
N VAL A 657 29.56 2.54 11.43
CA VAL A 657 29.26 2.88 10.04
C VAL A 657 30.57 3.20 9.32
N GLN A 658 30.72 2.72 8.09
CA GLN A 658 31.86 2.96 7.21
C GLN A 658 31.36 3.42 5.84
N GLY A 659 31.92 4.50 5.31
CA GLY A 659 31.38 5.18 4.13
C GLY A 659 31.93 6.59 3.97
N ASP A 660 31.61 7.27 2.87
CA ASP A 660 31.96 8.67 2.72
C ASP A 660 31.35 9.54 3.84
N ASN A 661 32.13 10.49 4.36
CA ASN A 661 31.73 11.31 5.51
C ASN A 661 30.53 12.22 5.20
N SER A 662 30.31 12.57 3.92
CA SER A 662 29.13 13.33 3.51
C SER A 662 27.85 12.49 3.58
N GLU A 663 27.95 11.18 3.34
CA GLU A 663 26.84 10.24 3.43
C GLU A 663 26.56 9.82 4.88
N ILE A 664 27.60 9.57 5.69
CA ILE A 664 27.45 9.30 7.13
C ILE A 664 26.73 10.46 7.86
N LYS A 665 26.91 11.71 7.42
CA LYS A 665 26.22 12.88 8.00
C LYS A 665 24.73 12.97 7.63
N ARG A 666 24.29 12.26 6.61
CA ARG A 666 22.88 12.24 6.14
C ARG A 666 22.07 11.10 6.76
N MET A 667 22.73 10.22 7.49
CA MET A 667 22.11 9.16 8.27
C MET A 667 21.64 9.71 9.61
N ASP A 668 20.44 9.33 10.01
CA ASP A 668 19.95 9.49 11.37
C ASP A 668 19.99 8.12 12.06
N VAL A 669 20.62 8.07 13.23
CA VAL A 669 20.83 6.83 13.99
C VAL A 669 20.36 7.09 15.41
N GLU A 670 19.18 6.57 15.74
CA GLU A 670 18.59 6.70 17.06
C GLU A 670 18.36 5.31 17.68
N SER A 671 18.47 5.23 19.01
CA SER A 671 18.09 4.03 19.75
C SER A 671 17.16 4.43 20.87
N ARG A 672 15.91 3.95 20.84
CA ARG A 672 14.86 4.24 21.82
C ARG A 672 13.98 3.01 22.02
N ASN A 673 13.52 2.79 23.25
CA ASN A 673 12.55 1.74 23.59
C ASN A 673 12.95 0.30 23.21
N GLY A 674 14.25 -0.03 23.20
CA GLY A 674 14.73 -1.37 22.81
C GLY A 674 14.83 -1.58 21.29
N GLU A 675 14.66 -0.51 20.52
CA GLU A 675 14.75 -0.52 19.06
C GLU A 675 15.87 0.42 18.58
N LEU A 676 16.65 -0.07 17.62
CA LEU A 676 17.63 0.71 16.87
C LEU A 676 16.99 1.12 15.54
N GLU A 677 16.82 2.42 15.34
CA GLU A 677 16.26 3.01 14.12
C GLU A 677 17.37 3.74 13.34
N ILE A 678 17.58 3.34 12.09
CA ILE A 678 18.51 3.99 11.17
C ILE A 678 17.73 4.44 9.93
N THR A 679 17.64 5.74 9.71
CA THR A 679 16.93 6.31 8.55
C THR A 679 17.84 7.22 7.72
N SER A 680 17.47 7.43 6.46
CA SER A 680 18.12 8.41 5.58
C SER A 680 17.34 9.71 5.56
N ASN A 681 17.98 10.85 5.86
CA ASN A 681 17.37 12.17 5.73
C ASN A 681 17.49 12.73 4.28
N ARG A 682 17.58 11.84 3.28
CA ARG A 682 17.59 12.23 1.87
C ARG A 682 16.20 12.73 1.47
N LYS A 683 16.15 13.90 0.83
CA LYS A 683 14.90 14.42 0.22
C LYS A 683 14.47 13.47 -0.90
N ALA A 684 13.18 13.14 -0.96
CA ALA A 684 12.57 12.21 -1.91
C ALA A 684 12.83 12.49 -3.41
N PHE A 685 13.41 13.65 -3.76
CA PHE A 685 13.76 14.03 -5.14
C PHE A 685 15.22 13.69 -5.53
N ASN A 686 16.09 13.29 -4.60
CA ASN A 686 17.51 12.97 -4.84
C ASN A 686 17.81 11.46 -4.69
N LEU A 687 16.83 10.60 -4.95
CA LEU A 687 16.94 9.14 -4.80
C LEU A 687 17.74 8.45 -5.93
N PHE A 688 18.14 9.18 -6.98
CA PHE A 688 18.79 8.66 -8.19
C PHE A 688 20.20 9.24 -8.44
N ASP A 689 20.85 9.81 -7.41
CA ASP A 689 22.27 10.20 -7.49
C ASP A 689 23.15 8.98 -7.20
N ASP A 690 24.15 8.72 -8.05
CA ASP A 690 25.23 7.75 -7.83
C ASP A 690 26.00 8.14 -6.57
N ALA A 691 25.75 7.45 -5.48
CA ALA A 691 26.43 7.67 -4.21
C ALA A 691 27.07 6.38 -3.75
N ASP A 692 28.28 6.51 -3.23
CA ASP A 692 29.06 5.39 -2.71
C ASP A 692 28.29 4.66 -1.60
N PRO A 693 28.27 3.32 -1.61
CA PRO A 693 27.52 2.54 -0.62
C PRO A 693 28.10 2.75 0.78
N VAL A 694 27.22 2.79 1.78
CA VAL A 694 27.59 2.90 3.19
C VAL A 694 27.38 1.56 3.88
N LEU A 695 28.41 1.05 4.54
CA LEU A 695 28.38 -0.19 5.32
C LEU A 695 28.05 0.09 6.79
N ILE A 696 27.02 -0.55 7.30
CA ILE A 696 26.56 -0.50 8.70
C ILE A 696 26.86 -1.84 9.35
N MET A 697 27.76 -1.85 10.32
CA MET A 697 28.11 -3.01 11.14
C MET A 697 27.42 -2.91 12.50
N ILE A 698 26.55 -3.88 12.80
CA ILE A 698 25.77 -3.98 14.03
C ILE A 698 26.16 -5.25 14.79
N THR A 699 26.43 -5.11 16.08
CA THR A 699 26.60 -6.22 17.02
C THR A 699 25.50 -6.16 18.06
N VAL A 700 24.82 -7.28 18.30
CA VAL A 700 23.68 -7.39 19.22
C VAL A 700 23.73 -8.73 20.00
N PRO A 701 23.43 -8.76 21.31
CA PRO A 701 23.40 -10.01 22.08
C PRO A 701 22.24 -10.94 21.75
N ASP A 702 21.04 -10.42 21.55
CA ASP A 702 19.83 -11.18 21.20
C ASP A 702 19.00 -10.36 20.21
N LEU A 703 18.75 -10.93 19.03
CA LEU A 703 18.01 -10.26 17.96
C LEU A 703 16.66 -10.93 17.79
N LYS A 704 15.58 -10.19 18.09
CA LYS A 704 14.20 -10.68 17.98
C LYS A 704 13.48 -10.20 16.74
N ALA A 705 13.73 -8.96 16.33
CA ALA A 705 13.06 -8.36 15.17
C ALA A 705 14.04 -7.59 14.27
N LEU A 706 13.88 -7.74 12.96
CA LEU A 706 14.67 -7.04 11.94
C LEU A 706 13.76 -6.51 10.83
N GLU A 707 13.69 -5.20 10.68
CA GLU A 707 12.99 -4.52 9.60
C GLU A 707 14.00 -3.85 8.66
N LEU A 708 13.97 -4.21 7.38
CA LEU A 708 14.79 -3.61 6.33
C LEU A 708 13.87 -3.02 5.27
N SER A 709 13.93 -1.70 5.07
CA SER A 709 13.13 -0.98 4.08
C SER A 709 13.99 -0.14 3.14
N GLY A 710 13.78 -0.26 1.83
CA GLY A 710 14.50 0.52 0.82
C GLY A 710 15.39 -0.32 -0.10
N ALA A 711 16.65 0.09 -0.30
CA ALA A 711 17.61 -0.57 -1.19
C ALA A 711 18.78 -1.14 -0.37
N ILE A 712 18.60 -2.34 0.18
CA ILE A 712 19.49 -2.86 1.24
C ILE A 712 20.14 -4.17 0.84
N LYS A 713 21.47 -4.27 1.01
CA LYS A 713 22.19 -5.55 1.03
C LYS A 713 22.52 -5.91 2.48
N ALA A 714 22.18 -7.10 2.95
CA ALA A 714 22.32 -7.45 4.36
C ALA A 714 22.90 -8.85 4.62
N ASP A 715 23.95 -8.93 5.43
CA ASP A 715 24.48 -10.17 6.00
C ASP A 715 24.09 -10.28 7.47
N ILE A 716 23.31 -11.31 7.81
CA ILE A 716 22.92 -11.63 9.18
C ILE A 716 23.64 -12.92 9.57
N ILE A 717 24.64 -12.83 10.45
CA ILE A 717 25.60 -13.90 10.69
C ILE A 717 25.46 -14.44 12.12
N GLY A 718 25.19 -15.75 12.21
CA GLY A 718 25.29 -16.52 13.44
C GLY A 718 24.28 -16.15 14.53
N ILE A 719 23.04 -15.82 14.17
CA ILE A 719 21.99 -15.46 15.14
C ILE A 719 21.45 -16.72 15.82
N ASN A 720 21.40 -16.73 17.15
CA ASN A 720 20.80 -17.76 17.97
C ASN A 720 19.78 -17.14 18.94
N THR A 721 18.50 -17.36 18.69
CA THR A 721 17.39 -16.75 19.46
C THR A 721 16.18 -17.69 19.52
N ASP A 722 15.19 -17.41 20.37
CA ASP A 722 13.97 -18.21 20.41
C ASP A 722 13.03 -17.91 19.23
N GLU A 723 12.80 -16.63 18.94
CA GLU A 723 11.94 -16.16 17.85
C GLU A 723 12.63 -15.03 17.09
N LEU A 724 12.69 -15.16 15.77
CA LEU A 724 13.22 -14.15 14.86
C LEU A 724 12.13 -13.73 13.88
N VAL A 725 11.68 -12.48 13.97
CA VAL A 725 10.73 -11.86 13.04
C VAL A 725 11.49 -10.94 12.09
N MET A 726 11.29 -11.09 10.79
CA MET A 726 11.93 -10.26 9.78
C MET A 726 10.90 -9.66 8.84
N GLU A 727 11.02 -8.37 8.56
CA GLU A 727 10.22 -7.64 7.59
C GLU A 727 11.17 -7.01 6.56
N LEU A 728 11.11 -7.51 5.32
CA LEU A 728 11.96 -7.07 4.22
C LEU A 728 11.08 -6.42 3.16
N SER A 729 11.28 -5.11 2.93
CA SER A 729 10.46 -4.36 1.98
C SER A 729 11.29 -3.48 1.03
N GLY A 730 10.93 -3.48 -0.25
CA GLY A 730 11.59 -2.67 -1.28
C GLY A 730 12.47 -3.52 -2.21
N ALA A 731 13.74 -3.14 -2.38
CA ALA A 731 14.76 -3.84 -3.16
C ALA A 731 15.86 -4.37 -2.23
N THR A 732 15.62 -5.53 -1.62
CA THR A 732 16.51 -6.07 -0.57
C THR A 732 17.20 -7.36 -1.01
N GLU A 733 18.50 -7.46 -0.82
CA GLU A 733 19.28 -8.70 -0.97
C GLU A 733 19.84 -9.11 0.40
N ALA A 734 19.51 -10.29 0.90
CA ALA A 734 19.89 -10.69 2.25
C ALA A 734 20.39 -12.15 2.35
N ALA A 735 21.47 -12.36 3.11
CA ALA A 735 21.95 -13.66 3.53
C ALA A 735 21.77 -13.81 5.05
N VAL A 736 20.94 -14.76 5.47
CA VAL A 736 20.54 -14.96 6.86
C VAL A 736 20.99 -16.33 7.36
N GLN A 737 21.89 -16.31 8.34
CA GLN A 737 22.34 -17.48 9.07
C GLN A 737 21.78 -17.45 10.51
N ALA A 738 20.78 -18.29 10.78
CA ALA A 738 20.08 -18.28 12.06
C ALA A 738 19.74 -19.69 12.59
N ARG A 739 19.81 -19.83 13.92
CA ARG A 739 19.25 -20.93 14.70
C ARG A 739 18.14 -20.35 15.59
N ALA A 740 16.90 -20.76 15.35
CA ALA A 740 15.79 -20.31 16.21
C ALA A 740 14.70 -21.37 16.37
N ASN A 741 13.83 -21.22 17.36
CA ASN A 741 12.63 -22.07 17.43
C ASN A 741 11.63 -21.65 16.36
N VAL A 742 11.39 -20.35 16.21
CA VAL A 742 10.47 -19.78 15.20
C VAL A 742 11.19 -18.73 14.38
N ILE A 743 11.12 -18.84 13.06
CA ILE A 743 11.52 -17.79 12.13
C ILE A 743 10.28 -17.38 11.33
N ARG A 744 9.91 -16.11 11.40
CA ARG A 744 8.86 -15.50 10.57
C ARG A 744 9.50 -14.47 9.65
N ALA A 745 9.20 -14.53 8.35
CA ALA A 745 9.76 -13.62 7.37
C ALA A 745 8.67 -13.10 6.43
N ASP A 746 8.41 -11.80 6.49
CA ASP A 746 7.52 -11.10 5.58
C ASP A 746 8.37 -10.37 4.54
N ILE A 747 8.28 -10.78 3.27
CA ILE A 747 9.18 -10.37 2.19
C ILE A 747 8.35 -9.76 1.05
N ALA A 748 8.47 -8.45 0.86
CA ALA A 748 7.68 -7.69 -0.11
C ALA A 748 8.53 -6.84 -1.06
N GLY A 749 8.11 -6.77 -2.33
CA GLY A 749 8.78 -5.94 -3.35
C GLY A 749 9.62 -6.76 -4.33
N ALA A 750 10.89 -6.38 -4.52
CA ALA A 750 11.87 -7.01 -5.41
C ALA A 750 13.07 -7.51 -4.57
N SER A 751 12.90 -8.66 -3.93
CA SER A 751 13.82 -9.11 -2.88
C SER A 751 14.45 -10.47 -3.20
N SER A 752 15.73 -10.64 -2.84
CA SER A 752 16.46 -11.91 -2.89
C SER A 752 16.92 -12.28 -1.49
N THR A 753 16.57 -13.47 -0.99
CA THR A 753 16.90 -13.85 0.39
C THR A 753 17.34 -15.29 0.49
N ARG A 754 18.49 -15.52 1.13
CA ARG A 754 19.04 -16.84 1.41
C ARG A 754 18.97 -17.12 2.91
N PHE A 755 18.46 -18.29 3.29
CA PHE A 755 18.39 -18.75 4.67
C PHE A 755 19.26 -20.00 4.88
N THR A 756 20.09 -19.98 5.92
CA THR A 756 20.90 -21.12 6.37
C THR A 756 20.74 -21.31 7.88
N GLY A 757 20.84 -22.57 8.34
CA GLY A 757 20.79 -22.91 9.77
C GLY A 757 19.68 -23.90 10.13
N THR A 758 19.01 -23.70 11.27
CA THR A 758 18.03 -24.65 11.82
C THR A 758 16.83 -23.95 12.45
N ALA A 759 15.62 -24.44 12.19
CA ALA A 759 14.40 -23.93 12.81
C ALA A 759 13.40 -25.03 13.22
N ASP A 760 12.62 -24.83 14.29
CA ASP A 760 11.48 -25.72 14.56
C ASP A 760 10.31 -25.38 13.64
N ARG A 761 9.98 -24.09 13.55
CA ARG A 761 8.98 -23.55 12.63
C ARG A 761 9.55 -22.43 11.79
N PHE A 762 9.27 -22.49 10.48
CA PHE A 762 9.64 -21.46 9.51
C PHE A 762 8.37 -21.01 8.77
N GLU A 763 8.00 -19.76 8.94
CA GLU A 763 6.83 -19.12 8.31
C GLU A 763 7.32 -18.00 7.38
N VAL A 764 6.90 -18.02 6.12
CA VAL A 764 7.32 -17.03 5.12
C VAL A 764 6.12 -16.53 4.33
N GLU A 765 5.92 -15.23 4.32
CA GLU A 765 4.94 -14.56 3.45
C GLU A 765 5.69 -13.73 2.41
N ALA A 766 5.50 -14.04 1.13
CA ALA A 766 6.21 -13.41 0.03
C ALA A 766 5.25 -12.79 -0.98
N ALA A 767 5.40 -11.49 -1.24
CA ALA A 767 4.54 -10.74 -2.14
C ALA A 767 5.33 -9.83 -3.10
N GLY A 768 5.23 -10.09 -4.41
CA GLY A 768 5.89 -9.29 -5.44
C GLY A 768 6.77 -10.12 -6.37
N ALA A 769 8.00 -9.68 -6.58
CA ALA A 769 9.03 -10.37 -7.37
C ALA A 769 10.16 -10.83 -6.45
N CYS A 770 9.93 -11.93 -5.72
CA CYS A 770 10.84 -12.40 -4.67
C CYS A 770 11.57 -13.70 -5.07
N SER A 771 12.85 -13.82 -4.71
CA SER A 771 13.63 -15.05 -4.80
C SER A 771 14.05 -15.50 -3.40
N ILE A 772 13.63 -16.68 -2.97
CA ILE A 772 13.85 -17.18 -1.62
C ILE A 772 14.56 -18.53 -1.69
N ASN A 773 15.76 -18.63 -1.12
CA ASN A 773 16.51 -19.87 -1.05
C ASN A 773 16.75 -20.28 0.41
N ALA A 774 15.95 -21.20 0.90
CA ALA A 774 16.02 -21.79 2.23
C ALA A 774 16.23 -23.32 2.17
N GLU A 775 16.90 -23.84 1.14
CA GLU A 775 17.22 -25.28 1.06
C GLU A 775 18.17 -25.73 2.17
N ASN A 776 19.05 -24.81 2.60
CA ASN A 776 20.05 -25.05 3.64
C ASN A 776 19.55 -24.66 5.05
N LEU A 777 18.28 -24.29 5.20
CA LEU A 777 17.62 -24.07 6.48
C LEU A 777 16.86 -25.33 6.89
N GLN A 778 17.38 -26.08 7.86
CA GLN A 778 16.73 -27.31 8.33
C GLN A 778 15.54 -26.99 9.23
N ALA A 779 14.33 -26.91 8.64
CA ALA A 779 13.09 -26.66 9.36
C ALA A 779 12.24 -27.95 9.58
N LYS A 780 11.55 -28.06 10.72
CA LYS A 780 10.58 -29.15 10.95
C LYS A 780 9.21 -28.84 10.34
N HIS A 781 8.67 -27.67 10.67
CA HIS A 781 7.36 -27.21 10.24
C HIS A 781 7.55 -25.99 9.33
N VAL A 782 7.15 -26.08 8.07
CA VAL A 782 7.27 -24.98 7.11
C VAL A 782 5.89 -24.53 6.67
N VAL A 783 5.64 -23.22 6.74
CA VAL A 783 4.49 -22.55 6.14
C VAL A 783 5.04 -21.51 5.17
N ILE A 784 4.61 -21.57 3.91
CA ILE A 784 5.04 -20.62 2.89
C ILE A 784 3.85 -20.13 2.09
N GLU A 785 3.68 -18.82 2.03
CA GLU A 785 2.68 -18.14 1.20
C GLU A 785 3.40 -17.30 0.14
N ALA A 786 3.19 -17.62 -1.14
CA ALA A 786 3.85 -16.95 -2.26
C ALA A 786 2.82 -16.36 -3.22
N SER A 787 2.86 -15.03 -3.39
CA SER A 787 1.99 -14.28 -4.29
C SER A 787 2.77 -13.40 -5.27
N GLY A 788 2.27 -13.27 -6.50
CA GLY A 788 2.93 -12.50 -7.56
C GLY A 788 3.83 -13.36 -8.47
N MET A 789 5.12 -13.01 -8.57
CA MET A 789 6.17 -13.68 -9.34
C MET A 789 7.30 -14.12 -8.39
N THR A 790 6.99 -15.03 -7.48
CA THR A 790 7.93 -15.48 -6.44
C THR A 790 8.52 -16.85 -6.77
N VAL A 791 9.83 -17.01 -6.68
CA VAL A 791 10.51 -18.31 -6.72
C VAL A 791 11.03 -18.63 -5.33
N ALA A 792 10.63 -19.76 -4.76
CA ALA A 792 11.05 -20.15 -3.41
C ALA A 792 11.51 -21.61 -3.37
N SER A 793 12.60 -21.87 -2.67
CA SER A 793 13.09 -23.21 -2.36
C SER A 793 13.19 -23.41 -0.84
N VAL A 794 12.58 -24.45 -0.28
CA VAL A 794 12.53 -24.69 1.18
C VAL A 794 12.87 -26.15 1.53
N PHE A 795 13.32 -26.40 2.76
CA PHE A 795 13.49 -27.77 3.31
C PHE A 795 12.54 -28.01 4.49
N ALA A 796 11.75 -29.09 4.44
CA ALA A 796 10.81 -29.46 5.49
C ALA A 796 10.99 -30.93 5.90
N SER A 797 11.15 -31.19 7.21
CA SER A 797 11.32 -32.56 7.73
C SER A 797 10.08 -33.18 8.36
N ASN A 798 9.08 -32.40 8.82
CA ASN A 798 7.89 -32.92 9.49
C ASN A 798 6.57 -32.50 8.82
N SER A 799 6.31 -31.21 8.63
CA SER A 799 5.13 -30.75 7.88
C SER A 799 5.44 -29.59 6.95
N LEU A 800 4.71 -29.54 5.83
CA LEU A 800 4.74 -28.45 4.87
C LEU A 800 3.31 -27.96 4.60
N ARG A 801 3.08 -26.65 4.69
CA ARG A 801 1.93 -25.95 4.12
C ARG A 801 2.46 -24.95 3.09
N ALA A 802 2.03 -25.05 1.85
CA ALA A 802 2.51 -24.20 0.77
C ALA A 802 1.34 -23.65 -0.04
N ASP A 803 1.13 -22.34 0.06
CA ASP A 803 0.05 -21.61 -0.59
C ASP A 803 0.67 -20.72 -1.69
N ALA A 804 0.41 -21.03 -2.95
CA ALA A 804 1.00 -20.34 -4.10
C ALA A 804 -0.09 -19.72 -4.98
N SER A 805 0.10 -18.47 -5.40
CA SER A 805 -0.81 -17.75 -6.29
C SER A 805 -0.06 -16.92 -7.34
N GLY A 806 -0.72 -16.62 -8.46
CA GLY A 806 -0.13 -15.83 -9.55
C GLY A 806 0.79 -16.66 -10.46
N ALA A 807 2.04 -16.24 -10.62
CA ALA A 807 3.09 -16.91 -11.40
C ALA A 807 4.22 -17.50 -10.51
N SER A 808 3.91 -17.79 -9.24
CA SER A 808 4.88 -18.24 -8.24
C SER A 808 5.28 -19.72 -8.40
N ASN A 809 6.53 -20.05 -8.09
CA ASN A 809 7.07 -21.42 -8.11
C ASN A 809 7.73 -21.77 -6.77
N ILE A 810 7.17 -22.72 -6.04
CA ILE A 810 7.70 -23.20 -4.76
C ILE A 810 8.28 -24.60 -4.97
N THR A 811 9.56 -24.77 -4.69
CA THR A 811 10.23 -26.08 -4.64
C THR A 811 10.47 -26.44 -3.18
N TYR A 812 10.17 -27.68 -2.80
CA TYR A 812 10.49 -28.15 -1.45
C TYR A 812 11.31 -29.43 -1.47
N SER A 813 12.20 -29.56 -0.50
CA SER A 813 13.06 -30.72 -0.26
C SER A 813 12.80 -31.31 1.13
N GLY A 814 13.33 -32.50 1.39
CA GLY A 814 13.07 -33.25 2.62
C GLY A 814 11.96 -34.30 2.47
N ASN A 815 11.49 -34.83 3.60
CA ASN A 815 10.46 -35.88 3.64
C ASN A 815 9.41 -35.60 4.74
N PRO A 816 8.60 -34.53 4.61
CA PRO A 816 7.58 -34.19 5.59
C PRO A 816 6.49 -35.27 5.63
N LYS A 817 6.00 -35.57 6.84
CA LYS A 817 4.92 -36.54 7.08
C LYS A 817 3.55 -36.02 6.66
N SER A 818 3.36 -34.69 6.67
CA SER A 818 2.13 -34.01 6.25
C SER A 818 2.46 -32.92 5.26
N THR A 819 1.70 -32.84 4.16
CA THR A 819 1.90 -31.84 3.10
C THR A 819 0.53 -31.31 2.67
N GLN A 820 0.33 -30.00 2.83
CA GLN A 820 -0.82 -29.25 2.33
C GLN A 820 -0.32 -28.27 1.27
N VAL A 821 -0.94 -28.29 0.09
CA VAL A 821 -0.50 -27.48 -1.05
C VAL A 821 -1.74 -26.90 -1.72
N ASP A 822 -1.84 -25.58 -1.72
CA ASP A 822 -2.88 -24.84 -2.43
C ASP A 822 -2.21 -23.98 -3.51
N ALA A 823 -2.39 -24.32 -4.79
CA ALA A 823 -1.78 -23.61 -5.92
C ALA A 823 -2.86 -23.06 -6.86
N ASN A 824 -2.92 -21.74 -7.02
CA ASN A 824 -3.95 -21.02 -7.78
C ASN A 824 -3.36 -20.21 -8.96
N GLY A 825 -3.99 -20.32 -10.13
CA GLY A 825 -3.55 -19.60 -11.33
C GLY A 825 -2.44 -20.33 -12.10
N ALA A 826 -1.34 -19.65 -12.42
CA ALA A 826 -0.19 -20.21 -13.15
C ALA A 826 0.93 -20.73 -12.21
N SER A 827 0.67 -20.77 -10.90
CA SER A 827 1.64 -21.16 -9.89
C SER A 827 1.96 -22.66 -9.88
N LYS A 828 3.15 -23.03 -9.41
CA LYS A 828 3.59 -24.42 -9.25
C LYS A 828 4.17 -24.66 -7.86
N VAL A 829 3.84 -25.81 -7.29
CA VAL A 829 4.52 -26.32 -6.09
C VAL A 829 5.04 -27.71 -6.41
N LYS A 830 6.35 -27.93 -6.28
CA LYS A 830 7.02 -29.17 -6.69
C LYS A 830 7.96 -29.67 -5.62
N ARG A 831 7.99 -30.99 -5.43
CA ARG A 831 9.07 -31.64 -4.67
C ARG A 831 10.33 -31.74 -5.53
N LYS A 832 11.48 -31.39 -4.97
CA LYS A 832 12.79 -31.54 -5.64
C LYS A 832 13.14 -33.00 -5.88
#